data_AF-A0A7C4GBC0-F1
#
_entry.id   AF-A0A7C4GBC0-F1
#
_cell.length_a   1.000
_cell.length_b   1.000
_cell.length_c   1.000
_cell.angle_alpha   90.00
_cell.angle_beta   90.00
_cell.angle_gamma   90.00
#
_symmetry.space_group_name_H-M   'P 1'
#
loop_
_entity.id
_entity.type
_entity.pdbx_description
1 polymer ?
#
loop_
_entity_poly.entity_id
_entity_poly.type
_entity_poly.pdbx_seq_one_letter_code
_entity_poly.pdbx_strand_id
1 'polypeptide(L)'
;MLRLSFVPAVALLNIVTGVARADEVLLRRYVPVDAYQGFSDDLKRGEKYTYMDVEDTVLSKAQPEANFGGAATLRLDGADDAILIAFRQLNRAVPIGSPVQAVELWLTPAEGCDRDATIAVYRVAMPWRDGHSDGRPQTYAATYNDRFAGVGEHRRPWTRPGGFGDRAEKPSLAGRLADFWDDAKRAFVLTGPGLAEDVRFWLGRHFRNHGWMIVLAPDTPAARVAFVASDFFEVGDPATFTRPALRIVYELKPLARLAKPDRPDLDVTYIERTPRYTRYHDNGRTSYERKMFRKDNVGIMKYPDYADEQKWPADGDEVTFTAHVKNAGTRPVTGPVAYCWRLNDREVARGEFTGTLAPWEEWTAEWRWTWAVDHGDHRNLLLEFEVDPADGVAEITENNNLVAKYLGAKTLKYWVERGAYDYVKDFPTALGSYSFEDYLQWHFTVWNETYFDKSRFEGVAPDGCLERATLDDFGIVENGVLAGGIHRPYNRHDPYFDGEWGTEWVVGTRDTPEALEKALAELTRDGRKDREAALAEARKRAQDADENDRRFLRTRRVVLEGSLLHEASHQTVGAYDVYWSNIEASEPERPIGKCKLKDETGYYITRGSWYAYAGLMGGCDTRPNPRYWEGTGLYELNTVGGVNTNLRFRNGFYGEWQYDLPRVCRVRLTSLDGRPLAGAKVSLWQTSANTIDETTAVAQDVEADADGVLTLPYQDSLEDADYTTLTGHTFRKQNPFGRPDVVGQNITLLLQVNAYGQRDYRFVRVIDFNALFWLGQREEATLPLACRIAPSEHMDLDRNVAAGATVRTSTGIETAARLVDGDVRTAWDGGATKPGDWLEIELPEAARVGVIQVVQHEAHGAFYRRFTIRTRAAVADSKATPFAAQAPDTFGLAMSNDKDANPADPSERWVTYAATPRDTRIVRIEALDGGQAKISEIRIFAERP
;
A
#
# COMPACT_ATOMS: atom_id res chain seq x y z
N MET A 1 -29.18 -43.25 36.87
CA MET A 1 -29.18 -44.50 36.06
C MET A 1 -30.48 -44.57 35.26
N LEU A 2 -30.41 -45.16 34.06
CA LEU A 2 -31.47 -45.40 33.06
C LEU A 2 -31.82 -44.30 32.02
N ARG A 3 -31.10 -44.47 30.90
CA ARG A 3 -31.42 -44.36 29.47
C ARG A 3 -32.90 -44.36 28.99
N LEU A 4 -33.06 -43.54 27.94
CA LEU A 4 -33.74 -43.73 26.63
C LEU A 4 -35.27 -43.66 26.53
N SER A 5 -35.75 -42.75 25.67
CA SER A 5 -36.45 -43.08 24.40
C SER A 5 -36.56 -41.85 23.48
N PHE A 6 -36.24 -42.06 22.21
CA PHE A 6 -36.28 -41.12 21.07
C PHE A 6 -37.71 -40.92 20.53
N VAL A 7 -38.02 -39.70 20.08
CA VAL A 7 -39.03 -39.38 19.05
C VAL A 7 -38.46 -38.24 18.17
N PRO A 8 -38.55 -38.31 16.83
CA PRO A 8 -37.78 -37.44 15.92
C PRO A 8 -38.34 -36.03 15.84
N ALA A 9 -37.46 -35.03 15.90
CA ALA A 9 -37.81 -33.64 15.62
C ALA A 9 -38.03 -33.47 14.11
N VAL A 10 -39.24 -33.03 13.77
CA VAL A 10 -39.61 -32.50 12.45
C VAL A 10 -38.59 -31.44 12.05
N ALA A 11 -37.92 -31.66 10.92
CA ALA A 11 -37.13 -30.63 10.26
C ALA A 11 -38.11 -29.54 9.78
N LEU A 12 -38.21 -28.45 10.53
CA LEU A 12 -38.80 -27.22 10.03
C LEU A 12 -37.91 -26.73 8.89
N LEU A 13 -38.42 -26.94 7.67
CA LEU A 13 -37.98 -26.26 6.47
C LEU A 13 -38.21 -24.76 6.71
N ASN A 14 -37.18 -24.05 7.17
CA ASN A 14 -37.18 -22.59 7.19
C ASN A 14 -37.15 -22.11 5.74
N ILE A 15 -38.34 -21.93 5.17
CA ILE A 15 -38.53 -21.04 4.02
C ILE A 15 -38.25 -19.63 4.57
N VAL A 16 -36.98 -19.23 4.52
CA VAL A 16 -36.58 -17.84 4.75
C VAL A 16 -37.08 -17.05 3.55
N THR A 17 -38.26 -16.47 3.67
CA THR A 17 -38.66 -15.32 2.86
C THR A 17 -37.67 -14.19 3.18
N GLY A 18 -36.67 -14.04 2.32
CA GLY A 18 -35.60 -13.07 2.47
C GLY A 18 -36.16 -11.66 2.34
N VAL A 19 -36.34 -10.96 3.46
CA VAL A 19 -36.51 -9.51 3.47
C VAL A 19 -35.18 -8.92 3.02
N ALA A 20 -35.20 -8.07 2.00
CA ALA A 20 -34.01 -7.35 1.57
C ALA A 20 -33.52 -6.46 2.72
N ARG A 21 -32.24 -6.61 3.08
CA ARG A 21 -31.64 -5.86 4.19
C ARG A 21 -30.95 -4.63 3.61
N ALA A 22 -31.33 -3.45 4.08
CA ALA A 22 -30.56 -2.23 3.82
C ALA A 22 -29.19 -2.37 4.49
N ASP A 23 -28.15 -2.05 3.73
CA ASP A 23 -26.76 -2.04 4.17
C ASP A 23 -26.12 -0.71 3.77
N GLU A 24 -24.95 -0.40 4.34
CA GLU A 24 -24.26 0.85 4.06
C GLU A 24 -22.75 0.69 3.98
N VAL A 25 -22.13 1.56 3.18
CA VAL A 25 -20.68 1.73 3.17
C VAL A 25 -20.33 3.20 3.34
N LEU A 26 -19.31 3.48 4.13
CA LEU A 26 -18.73 4.80 4.31
C LEU A 26 -17.34 4.82 3.67
N LEU A 27 -17.22 5.51 2.54
CA LEU A 27 -15.97 5.64 1.79
C LEU A 27 -15.23 6.90 2.21
N ARG A 28 -13.96 6.72 2.58
CA ARG A 28 -13.05 7.80 2.96
C ARG A 28 -11.61 7.36 2.75
N ARG A 29 -10.76 8.27 2.28
CA ARG A 29 -9.34 8.02 2.06
C ARG A 29 -8.62 7.62 3.36
N TYR A 30 -7.85 6.53 3.31
CA TYR A 30 -7.12 5.87 4.40
C TYR A 30 -7.98 5.14 5.44
N VAL A 31 -9.27 4.95 5.18
CA VAL A 31 -10.13 4.15 6.06
C VAL A 31 -10.23 2.72 5.52
N PRO A 32 -10.02 1.69 6.37
CA PRO A 32 -10.30 0.32 5.99
C PRO A 32 -11.79 0.10 5.72
N VAL A 33 -12.12 -0.46 4.57
CA VAL A 33 -13.48 -0.80 4.14
C VAL A 33 -13.57 -2.30 3.97
N ASP A 34 -14.67 -2.90 4.44
CA ASP A 34 -15.00 -4.29 4.17
C ASP A 34 -15.40 -4.44 2.70
N ALA A 35 -14.65 -5.23 1.93
CA ALA A 35 -15.05 -5.60 0.58
C ALA A 35 -16.29 -6.49 0.67
N TYR A 36 -17.40 -6.03 0.08
CA TYR A 36 -18.60 -6.83 -0.12
C TYR A 36 -19.13 -7.51 1.17
N GLN A 37 -19.22 -6.75 2.27
CA GLN A 37 -19.67 -7.27 3.57
C GLN A 37 -21.02 -7.99 3.44
N GLY A 38 -21.13 -9.19 4.02
CA GLY A 38 -22.38 -9.96 4.04
C GLY A 38 -22.83 -10.56 2.70
N PHE A 39 -22.03 -10.42 1.63
CA PHE A 39 -22.41 -10.84 0.28
C PHE A 39 -22.50 -12.37 0.09
N SER A 40 -21.75 -13.15 0.87
CA SER A 40 -21.88 -14.61 0.93
C SER A 40 -21.37 -15.18 2.25
N ASP A 41 -21.75 -16.42 2.54
CA ASP A 41 -21.21 -17.18 3.68
C ASP A 41 -19.68 -17.32 3.61
N ASP A 42 -19.14 -17.34 2.39
CA ASP A 42 -17.71 -17.43 2.12
C ASP A 42 -16.93 -16.16 2.45
N LEU A 43 -17.58 -14.98 2.40
CA LEU A 43 -16.98 -13.67 2.68
C LEU A 43 -17.35 -13.15 4.08
N LYS A 44 -17.91 -14.00 4.95
CA LYS A 44 -18.32 -13.64 6.34
C LYS A 44 -17.18 -13.08 7.20
N ARG A 45 -15.92 -13.32 6.82
CA ARG A 45 -14.74 -12.64 7.39
C ARG A 45 -14.30 -11.60 6.36
N GLY A 46 -14.97 -10.43 6.38
CA GLY A 46 -14.82 -9.37 5.39
C GLY A 46 -13.34 -9.10 5.09
N GLU A 47 -12.95 -9.32 3.84
CA GLU A 47 -11.62 -8.90 3.39
C GLU A 47 -11.61 -7.38 3.41
N LYS A 48 -10.76 -6.82 4.26
CA LYS A 48 -10.63 -5.37 4.39
C LYS A 48 -9.55 -4.87 3.46
N TYR A 49 -9.80 -3.72 2.85
CA TYR A 49 -8.77 -2.96 2.16
C TYR A 49 -8.84 -1.50 2.57
N THR A 50 -7.71 -0.82 2.52
CA THR A 50 -7.69 0.63 2.73
C THR A 50 -8.24 1.31 1.48
N TYR A 51 -9.35 2.05 1.62
CA TYR A 51 -9.90 2.81 0.50
C TYR A 51 -9.05 4.06 0.26
N MET A 52 -8.52 4.20 -0.95
CA MET A 52 -7.51 5.20 -1.32
C MET A 52 -8.04 6.27 -2.27
N ASP A 53 -9.02 5.92 -3.09
CA ASP A 53 -9.31 6.63 -4.34
C ASP A 53 -10.36 7.73 -4.15
N VAL A 54 -10.03 8.66 -3.25
CA VAL A 54 -10.69 9.95 -3.11
C VAL A 54 -9.77 11.01 -3.70
N GLU A 55 -10.17 11.56 -4.83
CA GLU A 55 -9.48 12.66 -5.49
C GLU A 55 -10.19 13.95 -5.13
N ASP A 56 -9.45 15.00 -4.77
CA ASP A 56 -9.99 16.35 -4.65
C ASP A 56 -8.96 17.42 -4.96
N THR A 57 -9.44 18.57 -5.43
CA THR A 57 -8.58 19.74 -5.72
C THR A 57 -9.42 21.01 -5.82
N VAL A 58 -8.74 22.15 -5.93
CA VAL A 58 -9.35 23.47 -6.11
C VAL A 58 -8.96 24.02 -7.47
N LEU A 59 -9.94 24.51 -8.23
CA LEU A 59 -9.74 25.31 -9.42
C LEU A 59 -9.83 26.78 -9.03
N SER A 60 -8.68 27.46 -8.94
CA SER A 60 -8.63 28.87 -8.55
C SER A 60 -8.45 29.80 -9.75
N LYS A 61 -9.41 30.69 -9.99
CA LYS A 61 -9.30 31.68 -11.07
C LYS A 61 -8.14 32.66 -10.84
N ALA A 62 -7.85 32.96 -9.57
CA ALA A 62 -6.76 33.85 -9.18
C ALA A 62 -5.38 33.23 -9.43
N GLN A 63 -5.28 31.90 -9.47
CA GLN A 63 -4.05 31.14 -9.70
C GLN A 63 -4.29 30.08 -10.77
N PRO A 64 -4.45 30.47 -12.04
CA PRO A 64 -5.06 29.61 -13.04
C PRO A 64 -4.21 28.42 -13.48
N GLU A 65 -2.91 28.46 -13.21
CA GLU A 65 -1.93 27.39 -13.50
C GLU A 65 -1.55 26.58 -12.27
N ALA A 66 -2.06 26.94 -11.09
CA ALA A 66 -1.73 26.24 -9.85
C ALA A 66 -2.54 24.96 -9.71
N ASN A 67 -1.88 23.92 -9.19
CA ASN A 67 -2.55 22.70 -8.72
C ASN A 67 -2.66 22.74 -7.18
N PHE A 68 -3.79 22.25 -6.65
CA PHE A 68 -4.10 22.22 -5.22
C PHE A 68 -4.49 20.82 -4.72
N GLY A 69 -4.08 19.75 -5.41
CA GLY A 69 -4.44 18.38 -5.00
C GLY A 69 -3.81 17.92 -3.70
N GLY A 70 -2.68 18.51 -3.30
CA GLY A 70 -2.03 18.26 -2.02
C GLY A 70 -2.38 19.28 -0.93
N ALA A 71 -3.32 20.19 -1.18
CA ALA A 71 -3.68 21.22 -0.21
C ALA A 71 -4.43 20.60 0.99
N ALA A 72 -4.20 21.15 2.19
CA ALA A 72 -4.89 20.71 3.41
C ALA A 72 -6.40 21.04 3.42
N THR A 73 -6.83 22.00 2.60
CA THR A 73 -8.21 22.49 2.56
C THR A 73 -8.68 22.72 1.14
N LEU A 74 -9.92 22.35 0.85
CA LEU A 74 -10.65 22.70 -0.36
C LEU A 74 -11.35 24.04 -0.14
N ARG A 75 -11.22 25.01 -1.05
CA ARG A 75 -11.70 26.38 -0.84
C ARG A 75 -12.35 26.99 -2.07
N LEU A 76 -13.36 27.82 -1.82
CA LEU A 76 -13.94 28.76 -2.78
C LEU A 76 -13.72 30.16 -2.22
N ASP A 77 -12.71 30.87 -2.73
CA ASP A 77 -12.39 32.23 -2.30
C ASP A 77 -12.96 33.28 -3.26
N GLY A 78 -13.19 32.90 -4.53
CA GLY A 78 -13.84 33.71 -5.55
C GLY A 78 -15.13 33.07 -6.09
N ALA A 79 -16.00 33.90 -6.67
CA ALA A 79 -17.28 33.48 -7.25
C ALA A 79 -17.14 32.48 -8.42
N ASP A 80 -15.99 32.49 -9.09
CA ASP A 80 -15.69 31.61 -10.23
C ASP A 80 -14.71 30.47 -9.86
N ASP A 81 -14.38 30.30 -8.58
CA ASP A 81 -13.61 29.14 -8.13
C ASP A 81 -14.50 27.89 -8.11
N ALA A 82 -13.86 26.71 -8.18
CA ALA A 82 -14.56 25.44 -8.05
C ALA A 82 -13.75 24.45 -7.20
N ILE A 83 -14.45 23.60 -6.48
CA ILE A 83 -13.87 22.41 -5.83
C ILE A 83 -14.26 21.20 -6.68
N LEU A 84 -13.29 20.35 -7.00
CA LEU A 84 -13.54 19.05 -7.60
C LEU A 84 -13.36 17.97 -6.53
N ILE A 85 -14.24 16.97 -6.52
CA ILE A 85 -14.14 15.82 -5.63
C ILE A 85 -14.71 14.56 -6.29
N ALA A 86 -13.96 13.47 -6.30
CA ALA A 86 -14.38 12.18 -6.84
C ALA A 86 -14.10 11.04 -5.87
N PHE A 87 -15.08 10.14 -5.75
CA PHE A 87 -14.93 8.85 -5.07
C PHE A 87 -14.95 7.78 -6.15
N ARG A 88 -13.77 7.25 -6.49
CA ARG A 88 -13.59 6.25 -7.56
C ARG A 88 -13.74 4.83 -7.02
N GLN A 89 -13.67 3.83 -7.88
CA GLN A 89 -13.73 2.41 -7.49
C GLN A 89 -14.96 2.04 -6.64
N LEU A 90 -16.12 2.68 -6.88
CA LEU A 90 -17.34 2.44 -6.12
C LEU A 90 -17.78 0.97 -6.21
N ASN A 91 -17.52 0.34 -7.35
CA ASN A 91 -17.77 -1.07 -7.61
C ASN A 91 -16.88 -2.03 -6.79
N ARG A 92 -15.87 -1.55 -6.07
CA ARG A 92 -15.11 -2.34 -5.11
C ARG A 92 -15.76 -2.37 -3.72
N ALA A 93 -16.69 -1.45 -3.47
CA ALA A 93 -17.31 -1.25 -2.16
C ALA A 93 -18.81 -1.55 -2.16
N VAL A 94 -19.52 -1.22 -3.25
CA VAL A 94 -20.95 -1.47 -3.39
C VAL A 94 -21.15 -2.77 -4.17
N PRO A 95 -21.80 -3.79 -3.59
CA PRO A 95 -21.99 -5.06 -4.27
C PRO A 95 -22.81 -4.93 -5.53
N ILE A 96 -22.39 -5.64 -6.57
CA ILE A 96 -23.08 -5.65 -7.86
C ILE A 96 -24.58 -5.94 -7.74
N GLY A 97 -25.36 -5.22 -8.53
CA GLY A 97 -26.80 -5.41 -8.64
C GLY A 97 -27.58 -4.90 -7.42
N SER A 98 -26.89 -4.39 -6.40
CA SER A 98 -27.47 -3.80 -5.19
C SER A 98 -27.96 -2.38 -5.48
N PRO A 99 -29.29 -2.14 -5.49
CA PRO A 99 -29.84 -0.83 -5.77
C PRO A 99 -29.45 0.20 -4.70
N VAL A 100 -28.93 1.35 -5.12
CA VAL A 100 -28.67 2.49 -4.24
C VAL A 100 -29.98 3.09 -3.77
N GLN A 101 -30.12 3.24 -2.45
CA GLN A 101 -31.30 3.80 -1.78
C GLN A 101 -31.08 5.26 -1.37
N ALA A 102 -29.89 5.58 -0.85
CA ALA A 102 -29.54 6.93 -0.43
C ALA A 102 -28.04 7.16 -0.54
N VAL A 103 -27.67 8.43 -0.71
CA VAL A 103 -26.29 8.89 -0.79
C VAL A 103 -26.14 10.13 0.08
N GLU A 104 -25.04 10.19 0.83
CA GLU A 104 -24.64 11.37 1.59
C GLU A 104 -23.17 11.69 1.32
N LEU A 105 -22.89 12.94 0.93
CA LEU A 105 -21.54 13.49 0.86
C LEU A 105 -21.29 14.33 2.11
N TRP A 106 -20.29 13.94 2.90
CA TRP A 106 -19.94 14.59 4.15
C TRP A 106 -18.72 15.49 3.95
N LEU A 107 -18.86 16.79 4.26
CA LEU A 107 -17.78 17.77 4.15
C LEU A 107 -17.61 18.49 5.49
N THR A 108 -16.45 18.34 6.12
CA THR A 108 -16.16 19.05 7.38
C THR A 108 -15.68 20.46 7.10
N PRO A 109 -16.24 21.50 7.75
CA PRO A 109 -15.77 22.87 7.56
C PRO A 109 -14.33 23.04 8.06
N ALA A 110 -13.51 23.70 7.25
CA ALA A 110 -12.22 24.21 7.67
C ALA A 110 -12.37 25.60 8.33
N GLU A 111 -11.28 26.13 8.90
CA GLU A 111 -11.28 27.43 9.58
C GLU A 111 -11.78 28.56 8.68
N GLY A 112 -12.75 29.33 9.19
CA GLY A 112 -13.31 30.50 8.52
C GLY A 112 -14.28 30.19 7.38
N CYS A 113 -14.85 28.98 7.34
CA CYS A 113 -15.93 28.61 6.42
C CYS A 113 -17.24 29.34 6.79
N ASP A 114 -17.80 30.09 5.83
CA ASP A 114 -19.11 30.70 5.93
C ASP A 114 -20.20 29.64 5.77
N ARG A 115 -20.91 29.38 6.87
CA ARG A 115 -21.98 28.37 6.91
C ARG A 115 -23.27 28.85 6.25
N ASP A 116 -23.45 30.14 6.02
CA ASP A 116 -24.66 30.68 5.38
C ASP A 116 -24.52 30.81 3.86
N ALA A 117 -23.37 30.45 3.29
CA ALA A 117 -23.17 30.41 1.85
C ALA A 117 -24.09 29.38 1.17
N THR A 118 -24.61 29.74 0.00
CA THR A 118 -25.36 28.82 -0.87
C THR A 118 -24.39 28.20 -1.88
N ILE A 119 -24.41 26.87 -2.00
CA ILE A 119 -23.59 26.13 -2.94
C ILE A 119 -24.45 25.39 -3.96
N ALA A 120 -23.84 25.02 -5.09
CA ALA A 120 -24.40 24.09 -6.06
C ALA A 120 -23.38 22.99 -6.38
N VAL A 121 -23.87 21.75 -6.48
CA VAL A 121 -23.09 20.54 -6.75
C VAL A 121 -23.52 19.99 -8.10
N TYR A 122 -22.57 19.77 -9.00
CA TYR A 122 -22.81 19.28 -10.36
C TYR A 122 -21.99 18.03 -10.64
N ARG A 123 -22.57 17.04 -11.31
CA ARG A 123 -21.79 15.93 -11.88
C ARG A 123 -20.80 16.44 -12.93
N VAL A 124 -19.55 16.01 -12.84
CA VAL A 124 -18.50 16.30 -13.83
C VAL A 124 -18.62 15.32 -14.99
N ALA A 125 -18.45 15.82 -16.21
CA ALA A 125 -18.63 15.06 -17.45
C ALA A 125 -17.30 14.63 -18.10
N MET A 126 -16.17 15.22 -17.71
CA MET A 126 -14.85 14.93 -18.26
C MET A 126 -13.86 14.48 -17.18
N PRO A 127 -12.89 13.62 -17.51
CA PRO A 127 -11.87 13.18 -16.55
C PRO A 127 -10.94 14.32 -16.16
N TRP A 128 -10.38 14.22 -14.96
CA TRP A 128 -9.38 15.13 -14.37
C TRP A 128 -8.55 14.35 -13.33
N ARG A 129 -7.46 14.94 -12.83
CA ARG A 129 -6.62 14.34 -11.78
C ARG A 129 -6.27 15.35 -10.69
N ASP A 130 -6.30 14.91 -9.43
CA ASP A 130 -6.04 15.76 -8.26
C ASP A 130 -4.65 16.41 -8.28
N GLY A 131 -3.59 15.66 -8.59
CA GLY A 131 -2.21 16.06 -8.32
C GLY A 131 -1.87 15.95 -6.83
N HIS A 132 -0.72 16.49 -6.45
CA HIS A 132 -0.19 16.46 -5.08
C HIS A 132 0.43 17.82 -4.66
N SER A 133 0.27 18.86 -5.48
CA SER A 133 0.81 20.18 -5.20
C SER A 133 -0.12 21.01 -4.32
N ASP A 134 0.45 21.97 -3.59
CA ASP A 134 -0.28 23.05 -2.92
C ASP A 134 0.17 24.40 -3.50
N GLY A 135 -0.52 24.84 -4.56
CA GLY A 135 -0.33 26.15 -5.19
C GLY A 135 0.76 26.22 -6.26
N ARG A 136 1.48 25.12 -6.54
CA ARG A 136 2.49 25.06 -7.63
C ARG A 136 1.91 24.36 -8.86
N PRO A 137 2.29 24.75 -10.09
CA PRO A 137 1.96 23.97 -11.28
C PRO A 137 2.50 22.54 -11.19
N GLN A 138 1.74 21.58 -11.72
CA GLN A 138 2.13 20.18 -11.75
C GLN A 138 1.60 19.54 -13.04
N THR A 139 2.49 18.85 -13.77
CA THR A 139 2.11 18.12 -14.98
C THR A 139 1.14 16.99 -14.66
N TYR A 140 0.23 16.71 -15.58
CA TYR A 140 -0.80 15.70 -15.49
C TYR A 140 -1.80 15.92 -14.34
N ALA A 141 -1.88 17.12 -13.76
CA ALA A 141 -2.82 17.46 -12.69
C ALA A 141 -3.80 18.56 -13.14
N ALA A 142 -4.96 18.65 -12.48
CA ALA A 142 -5.94 19.66 -12.77
C ALA A 142 -5.52 21.04 -12.24
N THR A 143 -5.77 22.07 -13.05
CA THR A 143 -5.64 23.49 -12.76
C THR A 143 -6.92 24.19 -13.22
N TYR A 144 -7.05 25.51 -12.98
CA TYR A 144 -8.20 26.25 -13.49
C TYR A 144 -8.30 26.18 -15.03
N ASN A 145 -7.17 26.16 -15.73
CA ASN A 145 -7.14 26.12 -17.18
C ASN A 145 -7.21 24.71 -17.76
N ASP A 146 -6.68 23.70 -17.04
CA ASP A 146 -6.48 22.36 -17.57
C ASP A 146 -7.05 21.24 -16.69
N ARG A 147 -7.61 20.20 -17.31
CA ARG A 147 -7.98 18.94 -16.64
C ARG A 147 -6.74 18.10 -16.34
N PHE A 148 -5.78 18.15 -17.25
CA PHE A 148 -4.45 17.58 -17.14
C PHE A 148 -3.46 18.60 -17.70
N ALA A 149 -2.81 19.35 -16.82
CA ALA A 149 -1.81 20.34 -17.21
C ALA A 149 -0.60 19.65 -17.87
N GLY A 150 0.05 20.33 -18.79
CA GLY A 150 1.16 19.75 -19.55
C GLY A 150 1.57 20.65 -20.70
N VAL A 151 2.31 20.09 -21.64
CA VAL A 151 2.77 20.81 -22.85
C VAL A 151 2.34 20.08 -24.10
N GLY A 152 2.20 20.82 -25.21
CA GLY A 152 1.88 20.25 -26.51
C GLY A 152 0.59 19.42 -26.51
N GLU A 153 0.67 18.21 -27.04
CA GLU A 153 -0.44 17.26 -27.17
C GLU A 153 -0.80 16.52 -25.88
N HIS A 154 0.03 16.62 -24.84
CA HIS A 154 -0.24 16.04 -23.51
C HIS A 154 -1.12 16.96 -22.66
N ARG A 155 -1.21 18.24 -23.00
CA ARG A 155 -2.06 19.22 -22.31
C ARG A 155 -3.53 19.00 -22.68
N ARG A 156 -4.39 18.77 -21.68
CA ARG A 156 -5.84 18.59 -21.87
C ARG A 156 -6.61 19.72 -21.17
N PRO A 157 -7.00 20.78 -21.90
CA PRO A 157 -7.73 21.90 -21.31
C PRO A 157 -9.16 21.53 -20.93
N TRP A 158 -9.75 22.33 -20.04
CA TRP A 158 -11.20 22.39 -19.91
C TRP A 158 -11.81 23.00 -21.17
N THR A 159 -13.05 22.62 -21.52
CA THR A 159 -13.82 23.27 -22.61
C THR A 159 -13.96 24.78 -22.34
N ARG A 160 -14.09 25.14 -21.07
CA ARG A 160 -14.02 26.51 -20.57
C ARG A 160 -13.20 26.53 -19.27
N PRO A 161 -12.28 27.49 -19.07
CA PRO A 161 -11.56 27.64 -17.81
C PRO A 161 -12.50 27.62 -16.58
N GLY A 162 -12.08 26.91 -15.54
CA GLY A 162 -12.87 26.56 -14.36
C GLY A 162 -13.77 25.33 -14.54
N GLY A 163 -13.76 24.68 -15.71
CA GLY A 163 -14.50 23.44 -15.97
C GLY A 163 -16.01 23.56 -16.08
N PHE A 164 -16.57 24.78 -16.09
CA PHE A 164 -18.01 25.02 -16.14
C PHE A 164 -18.69 24.52 -17.42
N GLY A 165 -17.93 24.28 -18.50
CA GLY A 165 -18.44 23.67 -19.73
C GLY A 165 -18.44 22.13 -19.70
N ASP A 166 -17.81 21.53 -18.71
CA ASP A 166 -17.54 20.09 -18.61
C ASP A 166 -18.27 19.46 -17.42
N ARG A 167 -19.42 20.01 -17.07
CA ARG A 167 -20.31 19.54 -16.01
C ARG A 167 -21.74 19.43 -16.51
N ALA A 168 -22.58 18.69 -15.79
CA ALA A 168 -24.00 18.64 -16.05
C ALA A 168 -24.63 20.05 -16.04
N GLU A 169 -25.61 20.26 -16.92
CA GLU A 169 -26.31 21.54 -17.06
C GLU A 169 -27.05 21.92 -15.76
N LYS A 170 -27.73 20.93 -15.15
CA LYS A 170 -28.47 21.09 -13.89
C LYS A 170 -27.65 20.58 -12.71
N PRO A 171 -27.73 21.25 -11.54
CA PRO A 171 -27.09 20.76 -10.34
C PRO A 171 -27.79 19.50 -9.84
N SER A 172 -27.00 18.56 -9.34
CA SER A 172 -27.46 17.38 -8.62
C SER A 172 -28.02 17.75 -7.24
N LEU A 173 -27.53 18.85 -6.68
CA LEU A 173 -27.99 19.45 -5.43
C LEU A 173 -27.64 20.94 -5.40
N ALA A 174 -28.50 21.78 -4.82
CA ALA A 174 -28.17 23.16 -4.47
C ALA A 174 -28.86 23.52 -3.16
N GLY A 175 -28.20 24.34 -2.33
CA GLY A 175 -28.76 24.76 -1.05
C GLY A 175 -27.77 25.50 -0.18
N ARG A 176 -28.27 26.07 0.92
CA ARG A 176 -27.48 26.78 1.92
C ARG A 176 -26.77 25.78 2.83
N LEU A 177 -25.47 25.97 3.06
CA LEU A 177 -24.65 25.06 3.86
C LEU A 177 -25.21 24.83 5.28
N ALA A 178 -25.74 25.85 5.93
CA ALA A 178 -26.34 25.78 7.26
C ALA A 178 -27.51 24.79 7.33
N ASP A 179 -28.25 24.62 6.23
CA ASP A 179 -29.37 23.69 6.17
C ASP A 179 -28.92 22.23 6.05
N PHE A 180 -27.64 21.99 5.71
CA PHE A 180 -27.00 20.67 5.65
C PHE A 180 -26.19 20.32 6.89
N TRP A 181 -26.13 21.19 7.91
CA TRP A 181 -25.27 20.97 9.08
C TRP A 181 -25.80 19.84 9.98
N ASP A 182 -24.92 18.89 10.32
CA ASP A 182 -25.17 17.83 11.31
C ASP A 182 -24.22 18.01 12.50
N ASP A 183 -24.78 18.34 13.68
CA ASP A 183 -24.00 18.58 14.90
C ASP A 183 -23.24 17.35 15.40
N ALA A 184 -23.81 16.15 15.24
CA ALA A 184 -23.21 14.91 15.74
C ALA A 184 -21.99 14.52 14.90
N LYS A 185 -22.09 14.70 13.58
CA LYS A 185 -20.98 14.42 12.63
C LYS A 185 -20.00 15.58 12.52
N ARG A 186 -20.41 16.78 12.97
CA ARG A 186 -19.67 18.04 12.82
C ARG A 186 -19.29 18.32 11.36
N ALA A 187 -20.18 17.97 10.44
CA ALA A 187 -19.97 18.09 9.00
C ALA A 187 -21.25 18.56 8.31
N PHE A 188 -21.11 19.11 7.10
CA PHE A 188 -22.23 19.29 6.19
C PHE A 188 -22.54 17.94 5.53
N VAL A 189 -23.79 17.48 5.66
CA VAL A 189 -24.28 16.22 5.12
C VAL A 189 -25.16 16.54 3.92
N LEU A 190 -24.54 16.55 2.74
CA LEU A 190 -25.20 16.82 1.47
C LEU A 190 -25.93 15.55 1.02
N THR A 191 -27.25 15.61 0.88
CA THR A 191 -28.07 14.47 0.45
C THR A 191 -29.23 14.93 -0.43
N GLY A 192 -29.61 14.09 -1.40
CA GLY A 192 -30.71 14.39 -2.33
C GLY A 192 -30.79 13.39 -3.49
N PRO A 193 -31.92 13.38 -4.22
CA PRO A 193 -32.17 12.41 -5.30
C PRO A 193 -31.16 12.54 -6.45
N GLY A 194 -30.71 13.76 -6.79
CA GLY A 194 -29.72 13.96 -7.86
C GLY A 194 -28.35 13.33 -7.54
N LEU A 195 -27.88 13.45 -6.29
CA LEU A 195 -26.64 12.77 -5.86
C LEU A 195 -26.77 11.24 -5.94
N ALA A 196 -27.94 10.70 -5.59
CA ALA A 196 -28.21 9.27 -5.72
C ALA A 196 -28.35 8.81 -7.18
N GLU A 197 -28.81 9.67 -8.08
CA GLU A 197 -28.82 9.41 -9.54
C GLU A 197 -27.40 9.38 -10.10
N ASP A 198 -26.53 10.31 -9.71
CA ASP A 198 -25.14 10.35 -10.15
C ASP A 198 -24.37 9.09 -9.71
N VAL A 199 -24.48 8.67 -8.45
CA VAL A 199 -23.82 7.45 -7.96
C VAL A 199 -24.35 6.20 -8.66
N ARG A 200 -25.66 6.13 -8.96
CA ARG A 200 -26.23 5.03 -9.76
C ARG A 200 -25.67 5.03 -11.19
N PHE A 201 -25.53 6.21 -11.80
CA PHE A 201 -24.94 6.35 -13.12
C PHE A 201 -23.49 5.83 -13.12
N TRP A 202 -22.68 6.20 -12.12
CA TRP A 202 -21.29 5.76 -12.00
C TRP A 202 -21.12 4.28 -11.70
N LEU A 203 -21.98 3.67 -10.88
CA LEU A 203 -21.93 2.22 -10.64
C LEU A 203 -22.23 1.40 -11.90
N GLY A 204 -23.02 1.96 -12.83
CA GLY A 204 -23.29 1.32 -14.13
C GLY A 204 -22.30 1.69 -15.23
N ARG A 205 -21.52 2.77 -15.07
CA ARG A 205 -20.56 3.30 -16.06
C ARG A 205 -19.32 3.83 -15.32
N HIS A 206 -18.55 2.93 -14.72
CA HIS A 206 -17.48 3.29 -13.80
C HIS A 206 -16.40 4.17 -14.47
N PHE A 207 -16.11 3.94 -15.75
CA PHE A 207 -15.18 4.75 -16.53
C PHE A 207 -15.66 6.20 -16.77
N ARG A 208 -16.95 6.49 -16.54
CA ARG A 208 -17.53 7.85 -16.57
C ARG A 208 -17.68 8.49 -15.18
N ASN A 209 -17.10 7.88 -14.13
CA ASN A 209 -17.11 8.44 -12.79
C ASN A 209 -16.04 9.51 -12.62
N HIS A 210 -16.38 10.77 -12.88
CA HIS A 210 -15.47 11.90 -12.70
C HIS A 210 -15.83 12.77 -11.48
N GLY A 211 -16.71 12.27 -10.60
CA GLY A 211 -17.10 12.96 -9.38
C GLY A 211 -17.95 14.22 -9.58
N TRP A 212 -17.88 15.11 -8.59
CA TRP A 212 -18.66 16.33 -8.50
C TRP A 212 -17.79 17.58 -8.53
N MET A 213 -18.39 18.64 -9.06
CA MET A 213 -17.92 20.02 -8.96
C MET A 213 -18.81 20.78 -7.99
N ILE A 214 -18.22 21.41 -6.98
CA ILE A 214 -18.89 22.26 -5.99
C ILE A 214 -18.50 23.72 -6.24
N VAL A 215 -19.49 24.58 -6.38
CA VAL A 215 -19.32 26.02 -6.64
C VAL A 215 -20.24 26.84 -5.75
N LEU A 216 -19.96 28.14 -5.60
CA LEU A 216 -20.94 29.08 -5.04
C LEU A 216 -22.14 29.15 -5.99
N ALA A 217 -23.35 29.08 -5.44
CA ALA A 217 -24.55 29.23 -6.25
C ALA A 217 -24.63 30.66 -6.82
N PRO A 218 -25.25 30.86 -7.99
CA PRO A 218 -25.51 32.21 -8.52
C PRO A 218 -26.16 33.11 -7.46
N ASP A 219 -25.76 34.38 -7.42
CA ASP A 219 -26.27 35.40 -6.49
C ASP A 219 -25.93 35.19 -5.00
N THR A 220 -25.09 34.20 -4.67
CA THR A 220 -24.55 34.06 -3.31
C THR A 220 -23.67 35.28 -2.99
N PRO A 221 -23.86 35.97 -1.85
CA PRO A 221 -22.95 37.02 -1.41
C PRO A 221 -21.51 36.52 -1.35
N ALA A 222 -20.55 37.44 -1.45
CA ALA A 222 -19.14 37.09 -1.30
C ALA A 222 -18.93 36.37 0.04
N ALA A 223 -18.62 35.08 -0.04
CA ALA A 223 -18.51 34.17 1.08
C ALA A 223 -17.31 33.27 0.85
N ARG A 224 -16.61 32.93 1.93
CA ARG A 224 -15.51 31.98 1.90
C ARG A 224 -16.03 30.61 2.29
N VAL A 225 -16.08 29.67 1.35
CA VAL A 225 -16.39 28.28 1.66
C VAL A 225 -15.07 27.51 1.76
N ALA A 226 -14.88 26.77 2.84
CA ALA A 226 -13.68 25.97 3.03
C ALA A 226 -14.00 24.64 3.73
N PHE A 227 -13.45 23.54 3.22
CA PHE A 227 -13.59 22.19 3.76
C PHE A 227 -12.21 21.56 3.99
N VAL A 228 -12.14 20.59 4.90
CA VAL A 228 -10.97 19.71 5.04
C VAL A 228 -10.83 18.88 3.76
N ALA A 229 -9.62 18.78 3.20
CA ALA A 229 -9.34 18.00 1.99
C ALA A 229 -9.05 16.52 2.29
N SER A 230 -9.08 15.67 1.28
CA SER A 230 -8.83 14.22 1.39
C SER A 230 -7.41 13.89 1.82
N ASP A 231 -6.43 14.72 1.41
CA ASP A 231 -5.01 14.57 1.74
C ASP A 231 -4.59 15.24 3.06
N PHE A 232 -5.51 15.92 3.76
CA PHE A 232 -5.23 16.47 5.09
C PHE A 232 -4.87 15.37 6.09
N PHE A 233 -3.68 15.42 6.67
CA PHE A 233 -3.23 14.43 7.64
C PHE A 233 -3.63 14.82 9.07
N GLU A 234 -4.58 14.08 9.64
CA GLU A 234 -5.01 14.22 11.03
C GLU A 234 -4.38 13.10 11.88
N VAL A 235 -3.62 13.46 12.92
CA VAL A 235 -3.05 12.49 13.86
C VAL A 235 -4.16 11.99 14.78
N GLY A 236 -4.53 10.71 14.70
CA GLY A 236 -5.56 10.17 15.61
C GLY A 236 -6.16 8.84 15.16
N ASP A 237 -7.34 8.52 15.71
CA ASP A 237 -8.15 7.38 15.29
C ASP A 237 -8.76 7.66 13.90
N PRO A 238 -8.51 6.81 12.87
CA PRO A 238 -9.10 6.96 11.54
C PRO A 238 -10.63 7.10 11.52
N ALA A 239 -11.33 6.51 12.50
CA ALA A 239 -12.78 6.64 12.63
C ALA A 239 -13.23 8.07 12.97
N THR A 240 -12.33 8.88 13.53
CA THR A 240 -12.59 10.28 13.92
C THR A 240 -12.11 11.31 12.90
N PHE A 241 -11.49 10.87 11.80
CA PHE A 241 -10.95 11.77 10.78
C PHE A 241 -12.04 12.67 10.20
N THR A 242 -11.68 13.93 9.93
CA THR A 242 -12.59 14.98 9.46
C THR A 242 -12.65 15.10 7.93
N ARG A 243 -12.00 14.19 7.21
CA ARG A 243 -11.89 14.23 5.74
C ARG A 243 -13.23 14.01 5.02
N PRO A 244 -13.33 14.38 3.74
CA PRO A 244 -14.50 14.09 2.92
C PRO A 244 -14.87 12.61 2.99
N ALA A 245 -16.17 12.33 3.07
CA ALA A 245 -16.67 10.96 3.08
C ALA A 245 -17.92 10.82 2.21
N LEU A 246 -18.07 9.66 1.59
CA LEU A 246 -19.26 9.28 0.83
C LEU A 246 -19.93 8.10 1.51
N ARG A 247 -21.13 8.31 2.05
CA ARG A 247 -21.96 7.22 2.56
C ARG A 247 -22.94 6.80 1.48
N ILE A 248 -22.96 5.51 1.18
CA ILE A 248 -23.89 4.90 0.22
C ILE A 248 -24.71 3.88 0.98
N VAL A 249 -26.03 4.06 1.00
CA VAL A 249 -26.99 3.09 1.51
C VAL A 249 -27.55 2.33 0.32
N TYR A 250 -27.51 1.00 0.37
CA TYR A 250 -27.96 0.14 -0.72
C TYR A 250 -28.74 -1.07 -0.20
N GLU A 251 -29.52 -1.68 -1.08
CA GLU A 251 -30.21 -2.94 -0.80
C GLU A 251 -29.30 -4.10 -1.21
N LEU A 252 -28.76 -4.82 -0.22
CA LEU A 252 -27.78 -5.89 -0.44
C LEU A 252 -28.39 -7.07 -1.22
N LYS A 253 -27.79 -7.40 -2.37
CA LYS A 253 -28.06 -8.65 -3.10
C LYS A 253 -26.91 -9.65 -2.99
N PRO A 254 -27.08 -10.81 -2.34
CA PRO A 254 -26.01 -11.81 -2.19
C PRO A 254 -25.57 -12.46 -3.51
N LEU A 255 -24.28 -12.79 -3.66
CA LEU A 255 -23.72 -13.48 -4.85
C LEU A 255 -24.49 -14.75 -5.19
N ALA A 256 -24.78 -15.54 -4.16
CA ALA A 256 -25.45 -16.84 -4.29
C ALA A 256 -26.87 -16.75 -4.88
N ARG A 257 -27.42 -15.54 -5.00
CA ARG A 257 -28.74 -15.27 -5.59
C ARG A 257 -28.67 -14.54 -6.92
N LEU A 258 -27.48 -14.16 -7.40
CA LEU A 258 -27.31 -13.54 -8.71
C LEU A 258 -27.33 -14.63 -9.78
N ALA A 259 -28.41 -14.66 -10.56
CA ALA A 259 -28.47 -15.45 -11.79
C ALA A 259 -27.90 -14.62 -12.95
N LYS A 260 -27.11 -15.25 -13.82
CA LYS A 260 -26.64 -14.62 -15.06
C LYS A 260 -27.85 -14.14 -15.88
N PRO A 261 -27.97 -12.84 -16.20
CA PRO A 261 -29.08 -12.35 -16.98
C PRO A 261 -29.07 -12.94 -18.40
N ASP A 262 -30.25 -13.23 -18.95
CA ASP A 262 -30.39 -13.74 -20.31
C ASP A 262 -30.36 -12.59 -21.33
N ARG A 263 -29.17 -12.02 -21.57
CA ARG A 263 -28.93 -10.81 -22.39
C ARG A 263 -27.59 -10.88 -23.13
N PRO A 264 -27.38 -10.05 -24.17
CA PRO A 264 -26.04 -9.83 -24.70
C PRO A 264 -25.15 -9.07 -23.69
N ASP A 265 -23.84 -9.15 -23.90
CA ASP A 265 -22.84 -8.42 -23.10
C ASP A 265 -21.62 -8.14 -23.98
N LEU A 266 -21.57 -6.99 -24.63
CA LEU A 266 -20.40 -6.51 -25.35
C LEU A 266 -19.30 -6.24 -24.33
N ASP A 267 -18.15 -6.86 -24.56
CA ASP A 267 -17.01 -6.82 -23.67
C ASP A 267 -15.78 -6.45 -24.49
N VAL A 268 -15.24 -5.25 -24.25
CA VAL A 268 -13.92 -4.88 -24.76
C VAL A 268 -12.89 -5.55 -23.87
N THR A 269 -12.31 -6.65 -24.34
CA THR A 269 -11.44 -7.50 -23.50
C THR A 269 -10.05 -6.91 -23.27
N TYR A 270 -9.35 -6.48 -24.34
CA TYR A 270 -8.05 -5.81 -24.28
C TYR A 270 -7.71 -5.12 -25.60
N ILE A 271 -6.64 -4.31 -25.59
CA ILE A 271 -6.08 -3.65 -26.77
C ILE A 271 -4.64 -4.14 -26.98
N GLU A 272 -4.43 -4.87 -28.07
CA GLU A 272 -3.12 -5.34 -28.56
C GLU A 272 -2.39 -4.22 -29.30
N ARG A 273 -1.04 -4.21 -29.24
CA ARG A 273 -0.19 -3.39 -30.12
C ARG A 273 0.81 -4.23 -30.91
N THR A 274 0.85 -4.05 -32.23
CA THR A 274 1.88 -4.63 -33.11
C THR A 274 2.65 -3.55 -33.91
N PRO A 275 3.93 -3.79 -34.27
CA PRO A 275 4.77 -4.94 -33.91
C PRO A 275 5.19 -4.93 -32.43
N ARG A 276 5.48 -6.11 -31.85
CA ARG A 276 6.00 -6.25 -30.48
C ARG A 276 7.53 -6.28 -30.47
N TYR A 277 8.11 -5.88 -29.34
CA TYR A 277 9.56 -5.74 -29.17
C TYR A 277 10.02 -6.51 -27.94
N THR A 278 11.21 -7.11 -28.01
CA THR A 278 11.75 -7.92 -26.93
C THR A 278 12.17 -7.06 -25.76
N ARG A 279 11.82 -7.49 -24.55
CA ARG A 279 12.35 -6.92 -23.30
C ARG A 279 13.79 -7.40 -23.05
N TYR A 280 14.45 -6.91 -22.01
CA TYR A 280 15.67 -7.57 -21.53
C TYR A 280 15.29 -8.92 -20.90
N HIS A 281 16.15 -9.93 -21.01
CA HIS A 281 15.77 -11.26 -20.52
C HIS A 281 16.91 -11.97 -19.79
N ASP A 282 16.58 -12.51 -18.62
CA ASP A 282 17.40 -13.49 -17.92
C ASP A 282 17.07 -14.91 -18.40
N ASN A 283 18.05 -15.57 -19.00
CA ASN A 283 17.92 -16.96 -19.44
C ASN A 283 18.14 -17.98 -18.30
N GLY A 284 18.38 -17.52 -17.08
CA GLY A 284 18.57 -18.32 -15.87
C GLY A 284 19.90 -19.08 -15.84
N ARG A 285 20.81 -18.83 -16.79
CA ARG A 285 22.07 -19.59 -16.95
C ARG A 285 23.29 -18.69 -17.03
N THR A 286 23.31 -17.77 -17.98
CA THR A 286 24.52 -16.97 -18.32
C THR A 286 24.32 -15.47 -18.20
N SER A 287 23.08 -14.99 -18.05
CA SER A 287 22.82 -13.55 -18.03
C SER A 287 23.39 -12.84 -16.79
N TYR A 288 23.49 -13.57 -15.69
CA TYR A 288 24.04 -13.10 -14.42
C TYR A 288 25.47 -13.60 -14.19
N GLU A 289 26.37 -12.67 -13.86
CA GLU A 289 27.68 -13.00 -13.30
C GLU A 289 27.56 -13.13 -11.78
N ARG A 290 27.85 -14.32 -11.26
CA ARG A 290 27.74 -14.62 -9.83
C ARG A 290 29.13 -14.70 -9.20
N LYS A 291 29.30 -14.03 -8.05
CA LYS A 291 30.52 -14.06 -7.24
C LYS A 291 30.16 -14.31 -5.79
N MET A 292 30.99 -15.08 -5.09
CA MET A 292 30.82 -15.36 -3.68
C MET A 292 31.20 -14.12 -2.86
N PHE A 293 30.21 -13.48 -2.25
CA PHE A 293 30.38 -12.33 -1.36
C PHE A 293 29.79 -12.67 0.00
N ARG A 294 30.63 -12.67 1.05
CA ARG A 294 30.23 -12.95 2.45
C ARG A 294 29.39 -14.23 2.65
N LYS A 295 29.72 -15.32 1.94
CA LYS A 295 29.00 -16.62 1.93
C LYS A 295 27.71 -16.65 1.10
N ASP A 296 27.43 -15.58 0.37
CA ASP A 296 26.29 -15.50 -0.54
C ASP A 296 26.76 -15.49 -2.01
N ASN A 297 26.03 -16.17 -2.89
CA ASN A 297 26.37 -16.27 -4.31
C ASN A 297 25.64 -15.19 -5.11
N VAL A 298 26.10 -13.95 -4.95
CA VAL A 298 25.38 -12.77 -5.43
C VAL A 298 25.57 -12.57 -6.93
N GLY A 299 24.45 -12.49 -7.65
CA GLY A 299 24.41 -12.24 -9.08
C GLY A 299 24.25 -10.77 -9.44
N ILE A 300 24.97 -10.33 -10.47
CA ILE A 300 24.74 -9.06 -11.17
C ILE A 300 24.43 -9.38 -12.63
N MET A 301 23.33 -8.85 -13.16
CA MET A 301 22.99 -9.06 -14.57
C MET A 301 23.92 -8.24 -15.45
N LYS A 302 24.77 -8.94 -16.22
CA LYS A 302 25.76 -8.33 -17.14
C LYS A 302 25.48 -8.63 -18.60
N TYR A 303 24.84 -9.76 -18.87
CA TYR A 303 24.67 -10.30 -20.22
C TYR A 303 23.20 -10.67 -20.47
N PRO A 304 22.24 -9.73 -20.31
CA PRO A 304 20.86 -10.03 -20.62
C PRO A 304 20.72 -10.43 -22.10
N ASP A 305 19.87 -11.43 -22.36
CA ASP A 305 19.49 -11.76 -23.72
C ASP A 305 18.76 -10.55 -24.34
N TYR A 306 18.86 -10.42 -25.67
CA TYR A 306 18.26 -9.35 -26.46
C TYR A 306 18.76 -7.94 -26.12
N ALA A 307 19.89 -7.78 -25.42
CA ALA A 307 20.42 -6.47 -25.00
C ALA A 307 20.45 -5.41 -26.12
N ASP A 308 20.89 -5.82 -27.32
CA ASP A 308 21.11 -4.95 -28.48
C ASP A 308 19.89 -4.81 -29.41
N GLU A 309 18.77 -5.45 -29.08
CA GLU A 309 17.53 -5.37 -29.88
C GLU A 309 16.73 -4.11 -29.56
N GLN A 310 16.01 -3.61 -30.56
CA GLN A 310 15.09 -2.48 -30.41
C GLN A 310 14.03 -2.79 -29.34
N LYS A 311 13.77 -1.83 -28.44
CA LYS A 311 12.92 -2.00 -27.25
C LYS A 311 11.50 -1.47 -27.39
N TRP A 312 11.30 -0.52 -28.29
CA TRP A 312 10.01 0.08 -28.66
C TRP A 312 10.04 0.50 -30.13
N PRO A 313 8.88 0.77 -30.75
CA PRO A 313 8.88 1.46 -32.04
C PRO A 313 9.71 2.75 -31.95
N ALA A 314 10.40 3.10 -33.03
CA ALA A 314 11.06 4.38 -33.13
C ALA A 314 10.02 5.47 -33.41
N ASP A 315 10.31 6.70 -33.01
CA ASP A 315 9.45 7.84 -33.36
C ASP A 315 9.29 7.93 -34.88
N GLY A 316 8.04 7.96 -35.34
CA GLY A 316 7.69 7.92 -36.76
C GLY A 316 7.34 6.54 -37.32
N ASP A 317 7.59 5.45 -36.60
CA ASP A 317 7.18 4.10 -37.02
C ASP A 317 5.65 3.96 -37.00
N GLU A 318 5.08 3.19 -37.95
CA GLU A 318 3.66 2.84 -37.93
C GLU A 318 3.42 1.66 -36.97
N VAL A 319 2.43 1.81 -36.09
CA VAL A 319 1.92 0.75 -35.21
C VAL A 319 0.44 0.51 -35.49
N THR A 320 -0.01 -0.72 -35.24
CA THR A 320 -1.44 -1.09 -35.27
C THR A 320 -1.89 -1.45 -33.86
N PHE A 321 -2.98 -0.81 -33.44
CA PHE A 321 -3.73 -1.17 -32.24
C PHE A 321 -4.95 -1.98 -32.63
N THR A 322 -5.18 -3.10 -31.96
CA THR A 322 -6.33 -3.99 -32.19
C THR A 322 -7.14 -4.10 -30.91
N ALA A 323 -8.37 -3.61 -30.91
CA ALA A 323 -9.30 -3.82 -29.82
C ALA A 323 -10.06 -5.14 -30.05
N HIS A 324 -10.09 -6.00 -29.04
CA HIS A 324 -10.79 -7.29 -29.06
C HIS A 324 -12.11 -7.19 -28.33
N VAL A 325 -13.21 -7.40 -29.04
CA VAL A 325 -14.56 -7.26 -28.49
C VAL A 325 -15.29 -8.60 -28.56
N LYS A 326 -15.75 -9.10 -27.41
CA LYS A 326 -16.52 -10.34 -27.30
C LYS A 326 -17.95 -10.07 -26.93
N ASN A 327 -18.83 -11.01 -27.22
CA ASN A 327 -20.14 -11.08 -26.58
C ASN A 327 -20.08 -12.06 -25.39
N ALA A 328 -19.78 -11.60 -24.18
CA ALA A 328 -19.70 -12.41 -22.96
C ALA A 328 -21.10 -12.82 -22.39
N GLY A 329 -22.16 -12.48 -23.11
CA GLY A 329 -23.56 -12.70 -22.74
C GLY A 329 -24.08 -14.09 -23.11
N THR A 330 -25.41 -14.22 -23.12
CA THR A 330 -26.13 -15.45 -23.50
C THR A 330 -26.96 -15.29 -24.76
N ARG A 331 -27.12 -14.06 -25.26
CA ARG A 331 -27.89 -13.72 -26.48
C ARG A 331 -26.99 -13.08 -27.52
N PRO A 332 -27.23 -13.30 -28.82
CA PRO A 332 -26.46 -12.65 -29.88
C PRO A 332 -26.73 -11.14 -29.94
N VAL A 333 -25.75 -10.39 -30.45
CA VAL A 333 -25.89 -8.98 -30.83
C VAL A 333 -25.88 -8.88 -32.35
N THR A 334 -26.81 -8.13 -32.94
CA THR A 334 -26.83 -7.86 -34.38
C THR A 334 -26.66 -6.36 -34.60
N GLY A 335 -25.71 -6.00 -35.46
CA GLY A 335 -25.39 -4.61 -35.78
C GLY A 335 -26.49 -3.85 -36.54
N PRO A 336 -26.29 -2.55 -36.78
CA PRO A 336 -25.05 -1.80 -36.53
C PRO A 336 -24.83 -1.50 -35.04
N VAL A 337 -23.62 -1.75 -34.54
CA VAL A 337 -23.14 -1.30 -33.22
C VAL A 337 -21.97 -0.34 -33.43
N ALA A 338 -22.10 0.90 -32.96
CA ALA A 338 -21.06 1.90 -33.12
C ALA A 338 -19.86 1.64 -32.19
N TYR A 339 -18.68 2.07 -32.59
CA TYR A 339 -17.49 2.10 -31.74
C TYR A 339 -16.64 3.36 -32.01
N CYS A 340 -15.83 3.72 -31.03
CA CYS A 340 -15.03 4.94 -31.02
C CYS A 340 -13.63 4.70 -30.42
N TRP A 341 -12.60 5.22 -31.09
CA TRP A 341 -11.24 5.33 -30.57
C TRP A 341 -10.98 6.76 -30.09
N ARG A 342 -10.42 6.92 -28.88
CA ARG A 342 -10.00 8.22 -28.36
C ARG A 342 -8.56 8.17 -27.89
N LEU A 343 -7.79 9.21 -28.22
CA LEU A 343 -6.47 9.44 -27.65
C LEU A 343 -6.57 10.69 -26.79
N ASN A 344 -6.35 10.57 -25.47
CA ASN A 344 -6.49 11.67 -24.51
C ASN A 344 -7.84 12.40 -24.63
N ASP A 345 -8.96 11.66 -24.60
CA ASP A 345 -10.34 12.10 -24.82
C ASP A 345 -10.68 12.58 -26.24
N ARG A 346 -9.69 12.81 -27.10
CA ARG A 346 -9.93 13.25 -28.48
C ARG A 346 -10.26 12.06 -29.34
N GLU A 347 -11.41 12.08 -29.97
CA GLU A 347 -11.76 11.09 -30.99
C GLU A 347 -10.74 11.11 -32.15
N VAL A 348 -10.16 9.95 -32.42
CA VAL A 348 -9.17 9.73 -33.49
C VAL A 348 -9.67 8.80 -34.58
N ALA A 349 -10.64 7.93 -34.28
CA ALA A 349 -11.33 7.09 -35.25
C ALA A 349 -12.71 6.65 -34.72
N ARG A 350 -13.62 6.28 -35.62
CA ARG A 350 -14.92 5.69 -35.30
C ARG A 350 -15.33 4.70 -36.38
N GLY A 351 -16.24 3.79 -36.07
CA GLY A 351 -16.84 2.87 -37.03
C GLY A 351 -18.05 2.15 -36.48
N GLU A 352 -18.53 1.15 -37.23
CA GLU A 352 -19.66 0.31 -36.83
C GLU A 352 -19.37 -1.17 -37.12
N PHE A 353 -19.75 -2.05 -36.20
CA PHE A 353 -19.87 -3.48 -36.45
C PHE A 353 -21.25 -3.79 -37.05
N THR A 354 -21.31 -4.34 -38.26
CA THR A 354 -22.58 -4.63 -38.97
C THR A 354 -22.96 -6.10 -38.99
N GLY A 355 -22.17 -6.97 -38.35
CA GLY A 355 -22.38 -8.41 -38.33
C GLY A 355 -23.40 -8.88 -37.28
N THR A 356 -23.41 -10.19 -37.02
CA THR A 356 -24.02 -10.77 -35.83
C THR A 356 -22.92 -11.41 -35.01
N LEU A 357 -22.86 -11.07 -33.73
CA LEU A 357 -21.89 -11.58 -32.76
C LEU A 357 -22.60 -12.56 -31.83
N ALA A 358 -22.38 -13.85 -32.04
CA ALA A 358 -22.93 -14.91 -31.20
C ALA A 358 -22.32 -14.89 -29.78
N PRO A 359 -22.97 -15.52 -28.78
CA PRO A 359 -22.37 -15.66 -27.46
C PRO A 359 -20.96 -16.27 -27.53
N TRP A 360 -20.01 -15.62 -26.87
CA TRP A 360 -18.58 -15.91 -26.83
C TRP A 360 -17.82 -15.79 -28.16
N GLU A 361 -18.47 -15.27 -29.20
CA GLU A 361 -17.78 -14.88 -30.44
C GLU A 361 -17.03 -13.56 -30.23
N GLU A 362 -15.92 -13.40 -30.95
CA GLU A 362 -15.05 -12.22 -30.91
C GLU A 362 -15.07 -11.52 -32.27
N TRP A 363 -15.03 -10.20 -32.24
CA TRP A 363 -14.66 -9.38 -33.39
C TRP A 363 -13.58 -8.38 -32.98
N THR A 364 -12.85 -7.86 -33.97
CA THR A 364 -11.78 -6.89 -33.73
C THR A 364 -11.98 -5.61 -34.51
N ALA A 365 -11.52 -4.50 -33.92
CA ALA A 365 -11.38 -3.22 -34.59
C ALA A 365 -9.90 -2.81 -34.59
N GLU A 366 -9.43 -2.24 -35.70
CA GLU A 366 -8.05 -1.78 -35.83
C GLU A 366 -7.96 -0.26 -35.94
N TRP A 367 -6.92 0.30 -35.34
CA TRP A 367 -6.51 1.68 -35.54
C TRP A 367 -5.00 1.75 -35.75
N ARG A 368 -4.57 2.40 -36.84
CA ARG A 368 -3.16 2.62 -37.16
C ARG A 368 -2.73 4.00 -36.73
N TRP A 369 -1.55 4.09 -36.15
CA TRP A 369 -1.00 5.32 -35.62
C TRP A 369 0.50 5.41 -35.83
N THR A 370 1.00 6.63 -35.99
CA THR A 370 2.44 6.91 -36.07
C THR A 370 2.98 7.10 -34.66
N TRP A 371 3.93 6.26 -34.26
CA TRP A 371 4.48 6.25 -32.92
C TRP A 371 5.14 7.58 -32.57
N ALA A 372 4.72 8.15 -31.45
CA ALA A 372 5.25 9.38 -30.86
C ALA A 372 5.05 9.35 -29.34
N VAL A 373 5.71 8.40 -28.66
CA VAL A 373 5.55 8.20 -27.21
C VAL A 373 6.77 8.73 -26.47
N ASP A 374 6.56 9.68 -25.56
CA ASP A 374 7.58 10.09 -24.60
C ASP A 374 7.70 9.07 -23.47
N HIS A 375 8.86 8.40 -23.41
CA HIS A 375 9.21 7.48 -22.33
C HIS A 375 9.68 8.17 -21.03
N GLY A 376 9.51 9.49 -20.93
CA GLY A 376 9.73 10.29 -19.72
C GLY A 376 8.54 10.37 -18.77
N ASP A 377 7.33 10.04 -19.23
CA ASP A 377 6.11 9.92 -18.42
C ASP A 377 5.04 9.12 -19.17
N HIS A 378 4.79 7.87 -18.76
CA HIS A 378 3.87 6.97 -19.46
C HIS A 378 2.39 7.24 -19.16
N ARG A 379 2.09 8.27 -18.35
CA ARG A 379 0.72 8.75 -18.11
C ARG A 379 0.19 9.60 -19.27
N ASN A 380 1.09 10.17 -20.07
CA ASN A 380 0.81 11.24 -21.04
C ASN A 380 -0.09 10.84 -22.22
N LEU A 381 -0.17 9.56 -22.58
CA LEU A 381 -0.92 9.09 -23.74
C LEU A 381 -1.81 7.91 -23.36
N LEU A 382 -3.10 8.18 -23.22
CA LEU A 382 -4.14 7.20 -22.94
C LEU A 382 -4.98 6.97 -24.19
N LEU A 383 -4.94 5.75 -24.73
CA LEU A 383 -5.80 5.29 -25.80
C LEU A 383 -7.01 4.57 -25.21
N GLU A 384 -8.20 4.96 -25.61
CA GLU A 384 -9.46 4.34 -25.20
C GLU A 384 -10.17 3.77 -26.43
N PHE A 385 -10.73 2.57 -26.27
CA PHE A 385 -11.68 2.01 -27.21
C PHE A 385 -13.00 1.79 -26.49
N GLU A 386 -14.06 2.38 -27.02
CA GLU A 386 -15.43 2.23 -26.51
C GLU A 386 -16.32 1.61 -27.60
N VAL A 387 -16.99 0.52 -27.27
CA VAL A 387 -18.09 -0.04 -28.06
C VAL A 387 -19.41 0.46 -27.50
N ASP A 388 -20.40 0.63 -28.38
CA ASP A 388 -21.72 1.17 -28.05
C ASP A 388 -21.71 2.44 -27.17
N PRO A 389 -21.00 3.51 -27.58
CA PRO A 389 -20.85 4.72 -26.76
C PRO A 389 -22.17 5.45 -26.44
N ALA A 390 -23.25 5.13 -27.16
CA ALA A 390 -24.58 5.70 -26.96
C ALA A 390 -25.47 4.85 -26.04
N ASP A 391 -24.95 3.72 -25.52
CA ASP A 391 -25.67 2.73 -24.72
C ASP A 391 -26.97 2.27 -25.43
N GLY A 392 -26.87 2.01 -26.73
CA GLY A 392 -28.00 1.66 -27.61
C GLY A 392 -28.40 0.18 -27.54
N VAL A 393 -27.49 -0.68 -27.12
CA VAL A 393 -27.71 -2.11 -26.89
C VAL A 393 -28.08 -2.31 -25.42
N ALA A 394 -29.12 -3.11 -25.15
CA ALA A 394 -29.50 -3.42 -23.77
C ALA A 394 -28.75 -4.66 -23.27
N GLU A 395 -27.75 -4.46 -22.42
CA GLU A 395 -26.76 -5.49 -22.08
C GLU A 395 -26.89 -6.02 -20.64
N ILE A 396 -26.00 -6.93 -20.25
CA ILE A 396 -25.83 -7.36 -18.86
C ILE A 396 -25.23 -6.21 -18.05
N THR A 397 -24.16 -5.59 -18.54
CA THR A 397 -23.51 -4.43 -17.93
C THR A 397 -22.95 -3.51 -19.01
N GLU A 398 -22.85 -2.22 -18.71
CA GLU A 398 -22.17 -1.24 -19.60
C GLU A 398 -20.72 -1.04 -19.16
N ASN A 399 -20.32 -1.56 -18.00
CA ASN A 399 -19.04 -1.23 -17.38
C ASN A 399 -17.82 -1.75 -18.16
N ASN A 400 -18.00 -2.73 -19.02
CA ASN A 400 -16.97 -3.38 -19.84
C ASN A 400 -17.03 -2.95 -21.31
N ASN A 401 -17.85 -1.94 -21.64
CA ASN A 401 -17.90 -1.36 -22.98
C ASN A 401 -16.69 -0.49 -23.32
N LEU A 402 -15.79 -0.22 -22.36
CA LEU A 402 -14.58 0.58 -22.58
C LEU A 402 -13.35 -0.07 -21.94
N VAL A 403 -12.25 -0.13 -22.69
CA VAL A 403 -10.90 -0.37 -22.16
C VAL A 403 -9.97 0.78 -22.51
N ALA A 404 -9.12 1.12 -21.55
CA ALA A 404 -8.08 2.11 -21.70
C ALA A 404 -6.68 1.46 -21.70
N LYS A 405 -5.80 1.92 -22.57
CA LYS A 405 -4.40 1.50 -22.73
C LYS A 405 -3.48 2.71 -22.71
N TYR A 406 -2.58 2.75 -21.74
CA TYR A 406 -1.46 3.71 -21.77
C TYR A 406 -0.44 3.28 -22.83
N LEU A 407 -0.13 4.16 -23.78
CA LEU A 407 0.68 3.76 -24.94
C LEU A 407 2.14 3.44 -24.60
N GLY A 408 2.72 4.12 -23.59
CA GLY A 408 4.07 3.85 -23.10
C GLY A 408 4.16 2.75 -22.04
N ALA A 409 3.03 2.24 -21.56
CA ALA A 409 3.00 1.30 -20.43
C ALA A 409 3.75 0.00 -20.68
N LYS A 410 4.19 -0.60 -19.58
CA LYS A 410 4.71 -1.96 -19.56
C LYS A 410 3.61 -2.96 -19.91
N THR A 411 3.94 -3.90 -20.79
CA THR A 411 2.96 -4.87 -21.32
C THR A 411 2.98 -6.18 -20.55
N LEU A 412 1.81 -6.66 -20.15
CA LEU A 412 1.64 -7.98 -19.56
C LEU A 412 0.81 -8.87 -20.48
N LYS A 413 1.18 -10.15 -20.56
CA LYS A 413 0.35 -11.21 -21.13
C LYS A 413 -0.20 -12.10 -20.04
N TYR A 414 -1.47 -12.43 -20.13
CA TYR A 414 -2.12 -13.33 -19.18
C TYR A 414 -2.50 -14.66 -19.82
N TRP A 415 -2.30 -15.76 -19.09
CA TRP A 415 -2.65 -17.10 -19.49
C TRP A 415 -3.71 -17.71 -18.59
N VAL A 416 -4.66 -18.45 -19.15
CA VAL A 416 -5.66 -19.18 -18.36
C VAL A 416 -5.87 -20.57 -18.93
N GLU A 417 -5.97 -21.56 -18.06
CA GLU A 417 -6.37 -22.91 -18.47
C GLU A 417 -7.89 -22.98 -18.72
N ARG A 418 -8.28 -23.71 -19.76
CA ARG A 418 -9.67 -23.80 -20.24
C ARG A 418 -10.67 -24.12 -19.14
N GLY A 419 -10.33 -25.04 -18.23
CA GLY A 419 -11.19 -25.41 -17.10
C GLY A 419 -11.49 -24.23 -16.18
N ALA A 420 -10.50 -23.40 -15.87
CA ALA A 420 -10.68 -22.20 -15.05
C ALA A 420 -11.49 -21.14 -15.80
N TYR A 421 -11.17 -20.92 -17.08
CA TYR A 421 -11.88 -19.97 -17.93
C TYR A 421 -13.36 -20.33 -18.09
N ASP A 422 -13.68 -21.59 -18.33
CA ASP A 422 -15.06 -22.04 -18.50
C ASP A 422 -15.83 -22.03 -17.16
N TYR A 423 -15.19 -22.40 -16.05
CA TYR A 423 -15.82 -22.41 -14.72
C TYR A 423 -16.32 -21.03 -14.28
N VAL A 424 -15.55 -19.96 -14.56
CA VAL A 424 -15.89 -18.63 -14.05
C VAL A 424 -16.99 -17.92 -14.83
N LYS A 425 -17.43 -18.46 -15.99
CA LYS A 425 -18.47 -17.85 -16.86
C LYS A 425 -19.84 -17.72 -16.21
N ASP A 426 -20.05 -18.41 -15.09
CA ASP A 426 -21.28 -18.38 -14.30
C ASP A 426 -21.19 -17.44 -13.09
N PHE A 427 -20.06 -16.76 -12.88
CA PHE A 427 -19.83 -15.88 -11.73
C PHE A 427 -19.47 -14.45 -12.17
N PRO A 428 -20.22 -13.44 -11.67
CA PRO A 428 -20.00 -12.06 -12.07
C PRO A 428 -18.68 -11.50 -11.52
N THR A 429 -18.12 -10.52 -12.21
CA THR A 429 -16.97 -9.73 -11.77
C THR A 429 -17.41 -8.50 -10.97
N ALA A 430 -16.44 -7.75 -10.42
CA ALA A 430 -16.70 -6.42 -9.84
C ALA A 430 -17.24 -5.39 -10.86
N LEU A 431 -17.08 -5.61 -12.17
CA LEU A 431 -17.68 -4.77 -13.23
C LEU A 431 -19.09 -5.22 -13.60
N GLY A 432 -19.42 -6.46 -13.25
CA GLY A 432 -20.72 -7.07 -13.48
C GLY A 432 -20.93 -7.84 -14.76
N SER A 433 -19.86 -7.99 -15.49
CA SER A 433 -19.75 -8.94 -16.56
C SER A 433 -19.47 -10.34 -16.03
N TYR A 434 -19.47 -11.31 -16.94
CA TYR A 434 -19.12 -12.70 -16.68
C TYR A 434 -17.81 -13.12 -17.39
N SER A 435 -17.05 -12.15 -17.87
CA SER A 435 -15.81 -12.30 -18.62
C SER A 435 -14.60 -12.53 -17.71
N PHE A 436 -13.61 -13.31 -18.15
CA PHE A 436 -12.35 -13.45 -17.41
C PHE A 436 -11.47 -12.22 -17.57
N GLU A 437 -11.49 -11.66 -18.76
CA GLU A 437 -10.69 -10.53 -19.17
C GLU A 437 -11.08 -9.29 -18.36
N ASP A 438 -12.37 -9.08 -18.09
CA ASP A 438 -12.84 -8.01 -17.20
C ASP A 438 -12.37 -8.14 -15.75
N TYR A 439 -12.24 -9.37 -15.25
CA TYR A 439 -11.62 -9.59 -13.94
C TYR A 439 -10.19 -9.04 -13.93
N LEU A 440 -9.43 -9.22 -15.01
CA LEU A 440 -8.08 -8.68 -15.15
C LEU A 440 -8.08 -7.17 -15.40
N GLN A 441 -8.93 -6.66 -16.29
CA GLN A 441 -9.01 -5.21 -16.57
C GLN A 441 -9.33 -4.42 -15.31
N TRP A 442 -10.17 -4.96 -14.43
CA TRP A 442 -10.40 -4.38 -13.12
C TRP A 442 -9.12 -4.30 -12.26
N HIS A 443 -8.27 -5.33 -12.27
CA HIS A 443 -6.97 -5.29 -11.58
C HIS A 443 -6.05 -4.23 -12.19
N PHE A 444 -5.96 -4.14 -13.52
CA PHE A 444 -5.14 -3.12 -14.20
C PHE A 444 -5.62 -1.70 -13.91
N THR A 445 -6.94 -1.50 -13.83
CA THR A 445 -7.52 -0.21 -13.45
C THR A 445 -7.07 0.18 -12.04
N VAL A 446 -7.26 -0.71 -11.05
CA VAL A 446 -6.84 -0.45 -9.67
C VAL A 446 -5.31 -0.32 -9.54
N TRP A 447 -4.55 -1.09 -10.30
CA TRP A 447 -3.08 -1.03 -10.31
C TRP A 447 -2.61 0.35 -10.77
N ASN A 448 -3.15 0.85 -11.89
CA ASN A 448 -2.78 2.15 -12.45
C ASN A 448 -3.31 3.34 -11.63
N GLU A 449 -4.58 3.32 -11.24
CA GLU A 449 -5.28 4.45 -10.61
C GLU A 449 -5.03 4.55 -9.11
N THR A 450 -4.67 3.44 -8.45
CA THR A 450 -4.42 3.44 -7.00
C THR A 450 -2.97 3.12 -6.68
N TYR A 451 -2.46 1.95 -7.07
CA TYR A 451 -1.12 1.53 -6.65
C TYR A 451 -0.03 2.39 -7.28
N PHE A 452 -0.06 2.63 -8.59
CA PHE A 452 0.91 3.52 -9.23
C PHE A 452 0.65 4.99 -8.89
N ASP A 453 -0.61 5.44 -8.96
CA ASP A 453 -0.93 6.86 -8.81
C ASP A 453 -0.76 7.42 -7.39
N LYS A 454 -1.21 6.66 -6.38
CA LYS A 454 -1.36 7.14 -5.00
C LYS A 454 -0.19 6.74 -4.10
N SER A 455 0.78 5.95 -4.58
CA SER A 455 2.04 5.66 -3.89
C SER A 455 3.00 6.83 -4.02
N ARG A 456 2.70 7.92 -3.31
CA ARG A 456 3.40 9.21 -3.40
C ARG A 456 4.35 9.38 -2.22
N PHE A 457 5.54 9.90 -2.49
CA PHE A 457 6.58 10.13 -1.49
C PHE A 457 7.17 11.52 -1.66
N GLU A 458 7.12 12.32 -0.60
CA GLU A 458 7.57 13.70 -0.64
C GLU A 458 9.03 13.80 -1.12
N GLY A 459 9.28 14.69 -2.07
CA GLY A 459 10.60 14.93 -2.66
C GLY A 459 11.06 13.86 -3.67
N VAL A 460 10.95 12.56 -3.36
CA VAL A 460 11.44 11.48 -4.23
C VAL A 460 10.47 11.16 -5.37
N ALA A 461 9.19 10.99 -5.05
CA ALA A 461 8.15 10.62 -6.00
C ALA A 461 6.81 11.31 -5.64
N PRO A 462 6.76 12.65 -5.65
CA PRO A 462 5.55 13.39 -5.28
C PRO A 462 4.36 13.10 -6.22
N ASP A 463 4.66 12.65 -7.43
CA ASP A 463 3.73 12.35 -8.51
C ASP A 463 3.24 10.89 -8.54
N GLY A 464 3.75 10.06 -7.61
CA GLY A 464 3.61 8.61 -7.63
C GLY A 464 4.54 7.95 -8.66
N CYS A 465 4.16 6.76 -9.12
CA CYS A 465 4.81 6.13 -10.27
C CYS A 465 4.41 6.86 -11.56
N LEU A 466 5.40 7.16 -12.39
CA LEU A 466 5.23 7.68 -13.75
C LEU A 466 4.99 6.55 -14.78
N GLU A 467 5.31 5.32 -14.40
CA GLU A 467 5.05 4.11 -15.18
C GLU A 467 3.59 3.65 -15.06
N ARG A 468 3.11 2.91 -16.06
CA ARG A 468 1.79 2.27 -16.09
C ARG A 468 1.92 0.84 -16.60
N ALA A 469 0.91 0.01 -16.34
CA ALA A 469 0.84 -1.35 -16.85
C ALA A 469 -0.41 -1.55 -17.70
N THR A 470 -0.34 -2.42 -18.70
CA THR A 470 -1.48 -2.77 -19.56
C THR A 470 -1.49 -4.26 -19.87
N LEU A 471 -2.69 -4.85 -19.93
CA LEU A 471 -2.90 -6.12 -20.62
C LEU A 471 -2.73 -5.88 -22.13
N ASP A 472 -1.86 -6.66 -22.77
CA ASP A 472 -1.56 -6.52 -24.21
C ASP A 472 -1.92 -7.78 -25.01
N ASP A 473 -2.08 -8.91 -24.34
CA ASP A 473 -2.49 -10.18 -24.92
C ASP A 473 -3.10 -11.10 -23.83
N PHE A 474 -4.00 -11.98 -24.25
CA PHE A 474 -4.69 -12.95 -23.39
C PHE A 474 -4.79 -14.31 -24.07
N GLY A 475 -4.26 -15.35 -23.43
CA GLY A 475 -4.20 -16.69 -23.99
C GLY A 475 -4.99 -17.73 -23.19
N ILE A 476 -5.85 -18.48 -23.87
CA ILE A 476 -6.54 -19.65 -23.31
C ILE A 476 -5.81 -20.92 -23.76
N VAL A 477 -5.38 -21.75 -22.81
CA VAL A 477 -4.66 -23.01 -23.08
C VAL A 477 -5.39 -24.21 -22.48
N GLU A 478 -5.03 -25.42 -22.91
CA GLU A 478 -5.57 -26.64 -22.32
C GLU A 478 -5.07 -26.84 -20.88
N ASN A 479 -5.83 -27.59 -20.07
CA ASN A 479 -5.47 -27.87 -18.68
C ASN A 479 -4.15 -28.64 -18.58
N GLY A 480 -3.30 -28.27 -17.62
CA GLY A 480 -1.96 -28.86 -17.41
C GLY A 480 -0.87 -28.32 -18.34
N VAL A 481 -1.13 -27.29 -19.13
CA VAL A 481 -0.13 -26.64 -19.99
C VAL A 481 0.68 -25.60 -19.22
N LEU A 482 0.05 -24.90 -18.27
CA LEU A 482 0.75 -23.91 -17.46
C LEU A 482 1.64 -24.60 -16.43
N ALA A 483 2.80 -24.00 -16.17
CA ALA A 483 3.79 -24.53 -15.24
C ALA A 483 4.73 -23.44 -14.70
N GLY A 484 5.44 -23.79 -13.64
CA GLY A 484 6.43 -22.92 -12.99
C GLY A 484 5.78 -21.90 -12.04
N GLY A 485 6.60 -21.16 -11.31
CA GLY A 485 6.11 -20.22 -10.29
C GLY A 485 5.33 -19.02 -10.85
N ILE A 486 5.35 -18.80 -12.17
CA ILE A 486 4.62 -17.72 -12.84
C ILE A 486 3.50 -18.20 -13.77
N HIS A 487 3.17 -19.51 -13.72
CA HIS A 487 2.01 -20.11 -14.38
C HIS A 487 1.89 -19.78 -15.88
N ARG A 488 2.91 -20.15 -16.65
CA ARG A 488 2.99 -19.90 -18.10
C ARG A 488 3.17 -21.19 -18.89
N PRO A 489 2.86 -21.22 -20.20
CA PRO A 489 2.97 -22.43 -21.01
C PRO A 489 4.36 -23.07 -20.95
N TYR A 490 4.42 -24.31 -20.46
CA TYR A 490 5.65 -25.11 -20.35
C TYR A 490 6.80 -24.43 -19.57
N ASN A 491 6.48 -23.46 -18.71
CA ASN A 491 7.45 -22.60 -18.02
C ASN A 491 8.47 -21.92 -18.97
N ARG A 492 8.03 -21.54 -20.18
CA ARG A 492 8.86 -20.80 -21.15
C ARG A 492 8.43 -19.35 -21.24
N HIS A 493 9.39 -18.45 -21.14
CA HIS A 493 9.16 -17.01 -21.21
C HIS A 493 8.85 -16.56 -22.64
N ASP A 494 7.89 -15.66 -22.81
CA ASP A 494 7.66 -14.89 -24.03
C ASP A 494 8.32 -13.51 -23.93
N PRO A 495 9.49 -13.28 -24.56
CA PRO A 495 10.26 -12.04 -24.38
C PRO A 495 9.58 -10.80 -25.00
N TYR A 496 8.48 -10.94 -25.73
CA TYR A 496 7.75 -9.80 -26.32
C TYR A 496 6.88 -9.03 -25.32
N PHE A 497 6.70 -9.57 -24.12
CA PHE A 497 5.97 -8.92 -23.04
C PHE A 497 6.92 -8.55 -21.90
N ASP A 498 6.65 -7.44 -21.21
CA ASP A 498 7.44 -7.06 -20.04
C ASP A 498 7.29 -8.09 -18.92
N GLY A 499 6.07 -8.61 -18.74
CA GLY A 499 5.75 -9.68 -17.79
C GLY A 499 4.68 -10.66 -18.27
N GLU A 500 4.59 -11.80 -17.59
CA GLU A 500 3.59 -12.84 -17.82
C GLU A 500 3.04 -13.35 -16.49
N TRP A 501 1.77 -13.75 -16.48
CA TRP A 501 1.17 -14.49 -15.37
C TRP A 501 0.08 -15.44 -15.87
N GLY A 502 -0.40 -16.34 -15.03
CA GLY A 502 -1.55 -17.15 -15.40
C GLY A 502 -2.28 -17.87 -14.27
N THR A 503 -3.40 -18.50 -14.64
CA THR A 503 -4.27 -19.26 -13.74
C THR A 503 -4.42 -20.70 -14.22
N GLU A 504 -3.96 -21.64 -13.38
CA GLU A 504 -4.08 -23.08 -13.58
C GLU A 504 -5.45 -23.64 -13.17
N TRP A 505 -5.86 -24.74 -13.79
CA TRP A 505 -7.02 -25.54 -13.41
C TRP A 505 -6.57 -26.79 -12.63
N VAL A 506 -6.38 -26.61 -11.33
CA VAL A 506 -5.94 -27.68 -10.41
C VAL A 506 -7.09 -28.54 -9.85
N VAL A 507 -8.35 -28.18 -10.14
CA VAL A 507 -9.55 -28.88 -9.65
C VAL A 507 -9.65 -30.29 -10.26
N GLY A 508 -9.84 -31.29 -9.42
CA GLY A 508 -9.99 -32.70 -9.82
C GLY A 508 -8.66 -33.42 -10.06
N THR A 509 -7.54 -32.73 -9.94
CA THR A 509 -6.20 -33.33 -10.14
C THR A 509 -5.72 -34.11 -8.91
N ARG A 510 -6.29 -33.84 -7.73
CA ARG A 510 -5.86 -34.38 -6.43
C ARG A 510 -6.58 -35.66 -6.00
N ASP A 511 -7.71 -35.99 -6.62
CA ASP A 511 -8.49 -37.23 -6.37
C ASP A 511 -8.23 -38.30 -7.45
N THR A 512 -7.04 -38.29 -8.05
CA THR A 512 -6.59 -39.30 -9.02
C THR A 512 -5.96 -40.51 -8.29
N PRO A 513 -6.03 -41.74 -8.85
CA PRO A 513 -5.42 -42.92 -8.22
C PRO A 513 -3.95 -42.71 -7.81
N GLU A 514 -3.17 -42.03 -8.66
CA GLU A 514 -1.76 -41.74 -8.43
C GLU A 514 -1.55 -40.74 -7.29
N ALA A 515 -2.32 -39.65 -7.26
CA ALA A 515 -2.26 -38.65 -6.19
C ALA A 515 -2.70 -39.24 -4.84
N LEU A 516 -3.76 -40.05 -4.85
CA LEU A 516 -4.26 -40.74 -3.65
C LEU A 516 -3.24 -41.74 -3.11
N GLU A 517 -2.55 -42.51 -3.96
CA GLU A 517 -1.52 -43.45 -3.49
C GLU A 517 -0.34 -42.73 -2.83
N LYS A 518 0.06 -41.56 -3.35
CA LYS A 518 1.09 -40.71 -2.73
C LYS A 518 0.66 -40.20 -1.35
N ALA A 519 -0.56 -39.65 -1.26
CA ALA A 519 -1.11 -39.17 0.01
C ALA A 519 -1.28 -40.31 1.04
N LEU A 520 -1.64 -41.49 0.56
CA LEU A 520 -1.78 -42.70 1.38
C LEU A 520 -0.45 -43.16 1.97
N ALA A 521 0.63 -43.15 1.18
CA ALA A 521 1.97 -43.44 1.66
C ALA A 521 2.42 -42.46 2.77
N GLU A 522 2.08 -41.18 2.64
CA GLU A 522 2.36 -40.18 3.67
C GLU A 522 1.56 -40.41 4.96
N LEU A 523 0.26 -40.66 4.85
CA LEU A 523 -0.66 -40.82 5.97
C LEU A 523 -0.45 -42.11 6.77
N THR A 524 0.15 -43.13 6.16
CA THR A 524 0.47 -44.40 6.81
C THR A 524 1.89 -44.47 7.36
N ARG A 525 2.73 -43.45 7.08
CA ARG A 525 4.18 -43.44 7.38
C ARG A 525 4.51 -43.62 8.86
N ASP A 526 3.66 -43.16 9.78
CA ASP A 526 3.86 -43.26 11.22
C ASP A 526 3.16 -44.48 11.87
N GLY A 527 2.51 -45.33 11.06
CA GLY A 527 1.79 -46.52 11.51
C GLY A 527 0.53 -46.23 12.34
N ARG A 528 0.07 -44.97 12.43
CA ARG A 528 -1.06 -44.57 13.28
C ARG A 528 -2.42 -44.73 12.61
N LYS A 529 -2.46 -44.87 11.29
CA LYS A 529 -3.69 -45.04 10.50
C LYS A 529 -3.60 -46.31 9.65
N ASP A 530 -4.69 -47.07 9.61
CA ASP A 530 -4.83 -48.14 8.64
C ASP A 530 -5.08 -47.59 7.22
N ARG A 531 -4.92 -48.45 6.21
CA ARG A 531 -4.99 -48.06 4.80
C ARG A 531 -6.36 -47.52 4.40
N GLU A 532 -7.45 -48.06 4.96
CA GLU A 532 -8.81 -47.65 4.61
C GLU A 532 -9.12 -46.25 5.17
N ALA A 533 -8.80 -46.03 6.44
CA ALA A 533 -8.94 -44.74 7.10
C ALA A 533 -8.04 -43.67 6.48
N ALA A 534 -6.81 -44.03 6.08
CA ALA A 534 -5.90 -43.13 5.40
C ALA A 534 -6.38 -42.78 3.98
N LEU A 535 -6.94 -43.73 3.22
CA LEU A 535 -7.49 -43.47 1.90
C LEU A 535 -8.74 -42.58 1.96
N ALA A 536 -9.63 -42.82 2.94
CA ALA A 536 -10.80 -41.98 3.18
C ALA A 536 -10.41 -40.54 3.52
N GLU A 537 -9.40 -40.37 4.39
CA GLU A 537 -8.82 -39.05 4.71
C GLU A 537 -8.18 -38.38 3.49
N ALA A 538 -7.40 -39.12 2.69
CA ALA A 538 -6.78 -38.58 1.47
C ALA A 538 -7.81 -38.06 0.47
N ARG A 539 -8.87 -38.86 0.20
CA ARG A 539 -9.99 -38.44 -0.67
C ARG A 539 -10.70 -37.21 -0.12
N LYS A 540 -10.95 -37.18 1.19
CA LYS A 540 -11.55 -36.01 1.84
C LYS A 540 -10.67 -34.77 1.66
N ARG A 541 -9.36 -34.86 1.90
CA ARG A 541 -8.41 -33.74 1.69
C ARG A 541 -8.39 -33.27 0.24
N ALA A 542 -8.47 -34.19 -0.72
CA ALA A 542 -8.53 -33.85 -2.13
C ALA A 542 -9.82 -33.09 -2.48
N GLN A 543 -10.98 -33.57 -2.01
CA GLN A 543 -12.27 -32.91 -2.19
C GLN A 543 -12.32 -31.53 -1.54
N ASP A 544 -11.80 -31.40 -0.31
CA ASP A 544 -11.72 -30.14 0.41
C ASP A 544 -10.80 -29.15 -0.33
N ALA A 545 -9.68 -29.62 -0.90
CA ALA A 545 -8.78 -28.80 -1.71
C ALA A 545 -9.42 -28.32 -3.02
N ASP A 546 -10.11 -29.21 -3.73
CA ASP A 546 -10.83 -28.86 -4.96
C ASP A 546 -11.94 -27.83 -4.71
N GLU A 547 -12.67 -27.97 -3.59
CA GLU A 547 -13.66 -26.97 -3.20
C GLU A 547 -13.01 -25.64 -2.80
N ASN A 548 -11.84 -25.66 -2.15
CA ASN A 548 -11.08 -24.45 -1.86
C ASN A 548 -10.62 -23.74 -3.15
N ASP A 549 -10.17 -24.47 -4.17
CA ASP A 549 -9.75 -23.88 -5.45
C ASP A 549 -10.95 -23.28 -6.21
N ARG A 550 -12.09 -23.99 -6.26
CA ARG A 550 -13.34 -23.44 -6.80
C ARG A 550 -13.79 -22.21 -6.05
N ARG A 551 -13.68 -22.24 -4.72
CA ARG A 551 -14.00 -21.11 -3.83
C ARG A 551 -13.09 -19.92 -4.10
N PHE A 552 -11.79 -20.15 -4.27
CA PHE A 552 -10.84 -19.11 -4.64
C PHE A 552 -11.23 -18.46 -5.97
N LEU A 553 -11.42 -19.26 -7.02
CA LEU A 553 -11.78 -18.77 -8.36
C LEU A 553 -13.09 -17.96 -8.36
N ARG A 554 -14.13 -18.38 -7.63
CA ARG A 554 -15.41 -17.65 -7.58
C ARG A 554 -15.35 -16.38 -6.73
N THR A 555 -14.64 -16.39 -5.60
CA THR A 555 -14.62 -15.26 -4.66
C THR A 555 -13.73 -14.11 -5.14
N ARG A 556 -12.60 -14.43 -5.78
CA ARG A 556 -11.67 -13.43 -6.32
C ARG A 556 -12.25 -12.64 -7.50
N ARG A 557 -13.30 -13.12 -8.17
CA ARG A 557 -14.00 -12.38 -9.24
C ARG A 557 -14.45 -10.98 -8.82
N VAL A 558 -14.76 -10.80 -7.54
CA VAL A 558 -15.32 -9.56 -6.97
C VAL A 558 -14.42 -8.93 -5.91
N VAL A 559 -13.23 -9.50 -5.66
CA VAL A 559 -12.28 -8.97 -4.66
C VAL A 559 -10.87 -8.91 -5.23
N LEU A 560 -10.16 -7.81 -4.96
CA LEU A 560 -8.85 -7.55 -5.53
C LEU A 560 -7.86 -8.61 -5.03
N GLU A 561 -7.20 -9.27 -5.96
CA GLU A 561 -6.18 -10.26 -5.68
C GLU A 561 -4.83 -9.56 -5.50
N GLY A 562 -4.43 -9.36 -4.24
CA GLY A 562 -3.13 -8.78 -3.90
C GLY A 562 -1.96 -9.63 -4.40
N SER A 563 -2.07 -10.97 -4.36
CA SER A 563 -1.04 -11.88 -4.87
C SER A 563 -0.80 -11.71 -6.37
N LEU A 564 -1.85 -11.57 -7.17
CA LEU A 564 -1.72 -11.29 -8.60
C LEU A 564 -0.94 -10.00 -8.83
N LEU A 565 -1.29 -8.90 -8.15
CA LEU A 565 -0.58 -7.63 -8.31
C LEU A 565 0.88 -7.73 -7.81
N HIS A 566 1.14 -8.40 -6.70
CA HIS A 566 2.47 -8.61 -6.15
C HIS A 566 3.38 -9.34 -7.14
N GLU A 567 2.92 -10.48 -7.64
CA GLU A 567 3.69 -11.30 -8.57
C GLU A 567 3.83 -10.62 -9.94
N ALA A 568 2.77 -9.98 -10.43
CA ALA A 568 2.84 -9.18 -11.65
C ALA A 568 3.82 -7.99 -11.50
N SER A 569 4.02 -7.46 -10.30
CA SER A 569 5.00 -6.39 -10.05
C SER A 569 6.44 -6.86 -10.30
N HIS A 570 6.78 -8.08 -9.84
CA HIS A 570 8.06 -8.70 -10.18
C HIS A 570 8.24 -8.80 -11.69
N GLN A 571 7.19 -9.26 -12.38
CA GLN A 571 7.26 -9.55 -13.81
C GLN A 571 7.22 -8.30 -14.68
N THR A 572 6.47 -7.26 -14.32
CA THR A 572 6.20 -6.10 -15.20
C THR A 572 7.13 -4.92 -14.94
N VAL A 573 7.53 -4.70 -13.68
CA VAL A 573 8.32 -3.52 -13.29
C VAL A 573 9.62 -3.86 -12.55
N GLY A 574 9.95 -5.16 -12.41
CA GLY A 574 11.23 -5.61 -11.84
C GLY A 574 11.35 -5.35 -10.33
N ALA A 575 10.23 -5.11 -9.65
CA ALA A 575 10.19 -4.89 -8.20
C ALA A 575 10.66 -6.14 -7.46
N TYR A 576 11.30 -5.98 -6.30
CA TYR A 576 11.72 -7.10 -5.47
C TYR A 576 10.98 -7.14 -4.14
N ASP A 577 10.96 -8.32 -3.54
CA ASP A 577 10.42 -8.56 -2.21
C ASP A 577 11.18 -7.78 -1.15
N VAL A 578 10.64 -6.66 -0.69
CA VAL A 578 11.35 -5.80 0.28
C VAL A 578 11.51 -6.48 1.64
N TYR A 579 10.68 -7.47 1.96
CA TYR A 579 10.77 -8.23 3.20
C TYR A 579 12.00 -9.13 3.30
N TRP A 580 12.74 -9.38 2.22
CA TRP A 580 14.06 -10.05 2.32
C TRP A 580 15.04 -9.23 3.17
N SER A 581 14.93 -7.90 3.15
CA SER A 581 15.77 -7.01 3.95
C SER A 581 15.31 -6.83 5.40
N ASN A 582 14.17 -7.43 5.80
CA ASN A 582 13.74 -7.46 7.20
C ASN A 582 14.69 -8.31 8.03
N ILE A 583 14.94 -7.86 9.27
CA ILE A 583 15.75 -8.54 10.26
C ILE A 583 14.94 -8.79 11.51
N GLU A 584 14.57 -10.04 11.73
CA GLU A 584 13.90 -10.48 12.95
C GLU A 584 14.90 -10.59 14.10
N ALA A 585 14.51 -10.03 15.25
CA ALA A 585 15.24 -10.18 16.50
C ALA A 585 15.28 -11.63 16.96
N SER A 586 16.37 -12.04 17.60
CA SER A 586 16.47 -13.31 18.32
C SER A 586 16.06 -13.16 19.79
N GLU A 587 15.98 -14.29 20.50
CA GLU A 587 15.93 -14.33 21.97
C GLU A 587 17.37 -14.48 22.50
N PRO A 588 17.68 -14.01 23.73
CA PRO A 588 19.04 -13.99 24.26
C PRO A 588 19.81 -15.31 24.11
N GLU A 589 19.15 -16.45 24.28
CA GLU A 589 19.76 -17.78 24.19
C GLU A 589 19.36 -18.57 22.93
N ARG A 590 18.43 -18.06 22.11
CA ARG A 590 17.86 -18.81 20.98
C ARG A 590 17.89 -17.97 19.70
N PRO A 591 18.60 -18.42 18.65
CA PRO A 591 18.72 -17.69 17.38
C PRO A 591 17.47 -17.89 16.50
N ILE A 592 16.31 -17.50 17.00
CA ILE A 592 15.01 -17.69 16.32
C ILE A 592 14.81 -16.73 15.14
N GLY A 593 15.51 -15.58 15.14
CA GLY A 593 15.43 -14.56 14.09
C GLY A 593 16.62 -14.57 13.14
N LYS A 594 16.62 -13.62 12.19
CA LYS A 594 17.75 -13.38 11.27
C LYS A 594 18.91 -12.63 11.93
N CYS A 595 18.68 -11.89 13.03
CA CYS A 595 19.76 -11.35 13.84
C CYS A 595 20.31 -12.44 14.77
N LYS A 596 21.44 -13.03 14.40
CA LYS A 596 22.14 -14.10 15.14
C LYS A 596 23.49 -13.64 15.66
N LEU A 597 23.72 -12.33 15.70
CA LEU A 597 24.93 -11.74 16.26
C LEU A 597 24.87 -11.82 17.79
N LYS A 598 25.97 -12.26 18.40
CA LYS A 598 26.16 -12.23 19.84
C LYS A 598 26.90 -10.97 20.27
N ASP A 599 26.54 -10.45 21.43
CA ASP A 599 27.33 -9.44 22.13
C ASP A 599 28.53 -10.08 22.85
N GLU A 600 29.35 -9.26 23.52
CA GLU A 600 30.53 -9.70 24.26
C GLU A 600 30.22 -10.58 25.48
N THR A 601 28.97 -10.59 25.94
CA THR A 601 28.53 -11.47 27.03
C THR A 601 28.14 -12.86 26.51
N GLY A 602 28.03 -13.03 25.18
CA GLY A 602 27.74 -14.29 24.51
C GLY A 602 26.25 -14.53 24.22
N TYR A 603 25.38 -13.56 24.51
CA TYR A 603 23.95 -13.61 24.23
C TYR A 603 23.63 -12.99 22.87
N TYR A 604 22.59 -13.51 22.22
CA TYR A 604 22.10 -12.94 20.97
C TYR A 604 21.49 -11.57 21.18
N ILE A 605 21.78 -10.65 20.27
CA ILE A 605 21.16 -9.33 20.23
C ILE A 605 19.65 -9.50 19.95
N THR A 606 18.84 -8.79 20.74
CA THR A 606 17.37 -8.86 20.73
C THR A 606 16.74 -7.74 19.91
N ARG A 607 17.53 -7.13 19.02
CA ARG A 607 17.16 -6.04 18.12
C ARG A 607 16.86 -6.55 16.71
N GLY A 608 15.95 -5.88 16.02
CA GLY A 608 15.54 -6.18 14.67
C GLY A 608 15.23 -4.91 13.86
N SER A 609 14.94 -5.10 12.58
CA SER A 609 14.57 -4.02 11.66
C SER A 609 13.51 -4.56 10.70
N TRP A 610 12.28 -4.09 10.85
CA TRP A 610 11.16 -4.45 10.00
C TRP A 610 10.59 -3.24 9.30
N TYR A 611 10.12 -3.43 8.06
CA TYR A 611 9.13 -2.51 7.50
C TYR A 611 7.83 -2.60 8.29
N ALA A 612 7.46 -1.51 8.96
CA ALA A 612 6.20 -1.39 9.68
C ALA A 612 4.98 -1.53 8.74
N TYR A 613 5.11 -0.92 7.56
CA TYR A 613 4.14 -0.85 6.48
C TYR A 613 4.89 -1.16 5.19
N ALA A 614 4.98 -2.44 4.88
CA ALA A 614 5.88 -2.94 3.84
C ALA A 614 5.25 -2.88 2.43
N GLY A 615 3.97 -2.48 2.34
CA GLY A 615 3.26 -2.29 1.09
C GLY A 615 3.01 -3.58 0.31
N LEU A 616 2.76 -3.43 -0.99
CA LEU A 616 2.49 -4.52 -1.91
C LEU A 616 3.66 -5.50 -1.99
N MET A 617 4.90 -5.00 -2.10
CA MET A 617 6.11 -5.85 -2.18
C MET A 617 6.57 -6.36 -0.82
N GLY A 618 5.89 -5.95 0.25
CA GLY A 618 6.07 -6.40 1.61
C GLY A 618 5.24 -7.62 2.01
N GLY A 619 4.70 -8.35 1.04
CA GLY A 619 3.74 -9.44 1.28
C GLY A 619 2.29 -8.96 1.31
N CYS A 620 1.92 -8.02 0.42
CA CYS A 620 0.56 -7.50 0.29
C CYS A 620 0.02 -6.82 1.56
N ASP A 621 0.86 -6.04 2.25
CA ASP A 621 0.43 -5.30 3.43
C ASP A 621 -0.47 -4.12 3.02
N THR A 622 -1.77 -4.25 3.27
CA THR A 622 -2.78 -3.24 2.91
C THR A 622 -3.13 -2.29 4.04
N ARG A 623 -2.44 -2.37 5.19
CA ARG A 623 -2.74 -1.52 6.36
C ARG A 623 -2.47 -0.05 6.04
N PRO A 624 -3.29 0.89 6.54
CA PRO A 624 -3.03 2.30 6.36
C PRO A 624 -1.78 2.70 7.16
N ASN A 625 -0.88 3.46 6.52
CA ASN A 625 0.28 4.03 7.20
C ASN A 625 -0.11 5.35 7.89
N PRO A 626 0.09 5.47 9.22
CA PRO A 626 -0.11 6.71 9.96
C PRO A 626 0.95 7.78 9.66
N ARG A 627 1.96 7.52 8.83
CA ARG A 627 2.81 8.53 8.20
C ARG A 627 2.49 8.51 6.70
N TYR A 628 1.52 9.30 6.26
CA TYR A 628 1.10 9.27 4.85
C TYR A 628 2.25 9.58 3.86
N TRP A 629 3.24 10.39 4.28
CA TRP A 629 4.44 10.68 3.48
C TRP A 629 5.45 9.53 3.39
N GLU A 630 5.30 8.45 4.18
CA GLU A 630 6.07 7.20 4.10
C GLU A 630 5.30 6.06 3.40
N GLY A 631 4.32 6.38 2.56
CA GLY A 631 3.60 5.42 1.71
C GLY A 631 2.50 4.68 2.45
N THR A 632 1.37 4.43 1.81
CA THR A 632 0.24 3.65 2.37
C THR A 632 0.43 2.14 2.14
N GLY A 633 -0.56 1.30 2.45
CA GLY A 633 -0.60 -0.12 2.06
C GLY A 633 -0.66 -0.38 0.53
N LEU A 634 0.06 0.44 -0.25
CA LEU A 634 0.29 0.42 -1.68
C LEU A 634 1.76 0.08 -1.94
N TYR A 635 2.43 0.64 -2.94
CA TYR A 635 3.86 0.47 -3.09
C TYR A 635 4.64 1.29 -2.07
N GLU A 636 5.68 0.67 -1.54
CA GLU A 636 6.71 1.31 -0.74
C GLU A 636 7.68 2.13 -1.59
N LEU A 637 8.40 3.06 -0.95
CA LEU A 637 9.31 4.03 -1.58
C LEU A 637 10.31 3.36 -2.53
N ASN A 638 10.77 2.16 -2.16
CA ASN A 638 11.74 1.39 -2.91
C ASN A 638 11.25 1.10 -4.34
N THR A 639 10.07 0.51 -4.45
CA THR A 639 9.49 0.20 -5.75
C THR A 639 9.19 1.47 -6.54
N VAL A 640 8.55 2.48 -5.93
CA VAL A 640 8.17 3.69 -6.68
C VAL A 640 9.39 4.46 -7.20
N GLY A 641 10.39 4.67 -6.34
CA GLY A 641 11.62 5.36 -6.72
C GLY A 641 12.38 4.61 -7.82
N GLY A 642 12.55 3.30 -7.65
CA GLY A 642 13.23 2.44 -8.62
C GLY A 642 12.53 2.32 -9.97
N VAL A 643 11.20 2.19 -9.96
CA VAL A 643 10.40 2.15 -11.20
C VAL A 643 10.48 3.49 -11.94
N ASN A 644 10.46 4.61 -11.24
CA ASN A 644 10.61 5.93 -11.87
C ASN A 644 12.01 6.12 -12.48
N THR A 645 13.06 5.56 -11.89
CA THR A 645 14.40 5.58 -12.51
C THR A 645 14.52 4.66 -13.73
N ASN A 646 13.72 3.59 -13.78
CA ASN A 646 13.70 2.62 -14.89
C ASN A 646 12.72 2.94 -16.03
N LEU A 647 11.99 4.06 -15.96
CA LEU A 647 10.89 4.39 -16.87
C LEU A 647 11.26 4.27 -18.36
N ARG A 648 12.48 4.69 -18.72
CA ARG A 648 12.98 4.70 -20.11
C ARG A 648 13.47 3.35 -20.61
N PHE A 649 13.32 2.27 -19.85
CA PHE A 649 13.77 0.92 -20.22
C PHE A 649 12.64 -0.09 -20.21
N ARG A 650 12.66 -1.08 -21.13
CA ARG A 650 11.81 -2.27 -21.04
C ARG A 650 12.22 -3.08 -19.81
N ASN A 651 11.32 -3.91 -19.30
CA ASN A 651 11.64 -4.70 -18.10
C ASN A 651 12.67 -5.82 -18.40
N GLY A 652 13.07 -6.56 -17.37
CA GLY A 652 13.95 -7.72 -17.48
C GLY A 652 15.07 -7.74 -16.46
N PHE A 653 15.48 -6.55 -16.02
CA PHE A 653 16.25 -6.39 -14.80
C PHE A 653 15.34 -6.49 -13.57
N TYR A 654 15.96 -6.67 -12.40
CA TYR A 654 15.28 -6.88 -11.15
C TYR A 654 16.07 -6.17 -10.06
N GLY A 655 15.43 -5.25 -9.32
CA GLY A 655 15.99 -4.58 -8.14
C GLY A 655 17.34 -3.87 -8.29
N GLU A 656 17.85 -3.63 -9.49
CA GLU A 656 19.19 -3.08 -9.74
C GLU A 656 19.31 -1.60 -9.38
N TRP A 657 18.18 -0.89 -9.24
CA TRP A 657 18.14 0.47 -8.69
C TRP A 657 18.69 0.58 -7.27
N GLN A 658 18.85 -0.54 -6.56
CA GLN A 658 19.58 -0.59 -5.30
C GLN A 658 21.03 -0.08 -5.43
N TYR A 659 21.59 -0.07 -6.64
CA TYR A 659 22.95 0.42 -6.91
C TYR A 659 23.06 1.96 -6.87
N ASP A 660 21.92 2.68 -6.85
CA ASP A 660 21.84 4.14 -6.78
C ASP A 660 22.26 4.68 -5.40
N LEU A 661 23.53 4.49 -5.06
CA LEU A 661 24.12 4.98 -3.82
C LEU A 661 24.79 6.34 -4.06
N PRO A 662 24.95 7.19 -3.04
CA PRO A 662 25.91 8.30 -3.08
C PRO A 662 27.35 7.79 -3.14
N ARG A 663 28.28 8.55 -3.73
CA ARG A 663 29.71 8.17 -3.75
C ARG A 663 30.29 8.06 -2.34
N VAL A 664 29.90 8.95 -1.42
CA VAL A 664 30.23 8.88 0.01
C VAL A 664 28.94 8.82 0.82
N CYS A 665 28.78 7.74 1.59
CA CYS A 665 27.64 7.55 2.48
C CYS A 665 28.09 7.79 3.93
N ARG A 666 27.40 8.70 4.63
CA ARG A 666 27.68 9.02 6.03
C ARG A 666 26.43 8.82 6.88
N VAL A 667 26.63 8.57 8.16
CA VAL A 667 25.57 8.63 9.17
C VAL A 667 25.90 9.70 10.19
N ARG A 668 24.91 10.41 10.70
CA ARG A 668 25.07 11.35 11.83
C ARG A 668 24.40 10.76 13.06
N LEU A 669 25.22 10.34 14.02
CA LEU A 669 24.81 9.73 15.28
C LEU A 669 24.45 10.84 16.27
N THR A 670 23.23 10.81 16.78
CA THR A 670 22.73 11.80 17.75
C THR A 670 22.04 11.12 18.92
N SER A 671 21.87 11.79 20.06
CA SER A 671 20.85 11.42 21.04
C SER A 671 19.44 11.67 20.50
N LEU A 672 18.39 11.17 21.15
CA LEU A 672 16.99 11.38 20.70
C LEU A 672 16.58 12.86 20.62
N ASP A 673 17.20 13.73 21.42
CA ASP A 673 17.01 15.18 21.39
C ASP A 673 17.98 15.92 20.45
N GLY A 674 18.71 15.19 19.59
CA GLY A 674 19.47 15.74 18.48
C GLY A 674 20.91 16.16 18.80
N ARG A 675 21.44 15.87 19.99
CA ARG A 675 22.85 16.20 20.29
C ARG A 675 23.80 15.21 19.61
N PRO A 676 24.87 15.67 18.95
CA PRO A 676 25.90 14.79 18.40
C PRO A 676 26.51 13.84 19.44
N LEU A 677 26.74 12.59 19.05
CA LEU A 677 27.51 11.62 19.83
C LEU A 677 28.98 11.65 19.37
N ALA A 678 29.70 12.69 19.78
CA ALA A 678 31.10 12.89 19.39
C ALA A 678 32.00 11.75 19.91
N GLY A 679 32.90 11.25 19.06
CA GLY A 679 33.83 10.17 19.42
C GLY A 679 33.17 8.81 19.65
N ALA A 680 31.90 8.64 19.25
CA ALA A 680 31.22 7.35 19.33
C ALA A 680 31.98 6.29 18.52
N LYS A 681 32.18 5.11 19.11
CA LYS A 681 32.80 3.96 18.44
C LYS A 681 31.73 3.06 17.85
N VAL A 682 31.85 2.73 16.58
CA VAL A 682 30.87 1.95 15.83
C VAL A 682 31.48 0.69 15.24
N SER A 683 30.86 -0.45 15.55
CA SER A 683 31.12 -1.72 14.90
C SER A 683 29.96 -2.08 13.98
N LEU A 684 30.26 -2.58 12.78
CA LEU A 684 29.29 -2.78 11.70
C LEU A 684 29.26 -4.23 11.24
N TRP A 685 28.07 -4.73 10.97
CA TRP A 685 27.81 -6.02 10.31
C TRP A 685 26.83 -5.80 9.17
N GLN A 686 26.88 -6.65 8.15
CA GLN A 686 25.96 -6.62 7.02
C GLN A 686 25.18 -7.91 6.94
N THR A 687 23.92 -7.86 6.52
CA THR A 687 23.19 -9.07 6.16
C THR A 687 23.92 -9.84 5.07
N SER A 688 23.87 -11.17 5.13
CA SER A 688 24.34 -12.05 4.07
C SER A 688 23.49 -13.31 4.06
N ALA A 689 22.96 -13.71 2.90
CA ALA A 689 21.93 -14.75 2.79
C ALA A 689 20.82 -14.54 3.85
N ASN A 690 20.35 -13.29 3.98
CA ASN A 690 19.33 -12.84 4.94
C ASN A 690 19.69 -12.98 6.43
N THR A 691 20.95 -13.25 6.82
CA THR A 691 21.31 -13.41 8.24
C THR A 691 22.41 -12.43 8.64
N ILE A 692 22.41 -11.98 9.90
CA ILE A 692 23.53 -11.26 10.52
C ILE A 692 24.12 -12.15 11.61
N ASP A 693 25.41 -12.41 11.56
CA ASP A 693 26.17 -13.12 12.61
C ASP A 693 27.60 -12.59 12.71
N GLU A 694 28.42 -13.15 13.61
CA GLU A 694 29.81 -12.71 13.84
C GLU A 694 30.68 -12.76 12.58
N THR A 695 30.36 -13.63 11.63
CA THR A 695 31.11 -13.79 10.38
C THR A 695 30.78 -12.74 9.33
N THR A 696 29.74 -11.95 9.58
CA THR A 696 29.28 -10.87 8.69
C THR A 696 29.84 -9.49 9.03
N ALA A 697 30.85 -9.43 9.91
CA ALA A 697 31.50 -8.20 10.34
C ALA A 697 32.12 -7.41 9.16
N VAL A 698 31.85 -6.11 9.12
CA VAL A 698 32.34 -5.15 8.10
C VAL A 698 33.52 -4.35 8.64
N ALA A 699 33.34 -3.72 9.80
CA ALA A 699 34.37 -2.94 10.48
C ALA A 699 34.13 -2.94 11.98
N GLN A 700 35.17 -2.63 12.76
CA GLN A 700 35.12 -2.58 14.21
C GLN A 700 35.66 -1.24 14.71
N ASP A 701 35.01 -0.69 15.74
CA ASP A 701 35.44 0.51 16.47
C ASP A 701 35.80 1.72 15.59
N VAL A 702 35.06 1.93 14.50
CA VAL A 702 35.20 3.13 13.67
C VAL A 702 34.66 4.33 14.45
N GLU A 703 35.46 5.38 14.55
CA GLU A 703 35.14 6.55 15.40
C GLU A 703 34.39 7.63 14.61
N ALA A 704 33.30 8.14 15.20
CA ALA A 704 32.58 9.32 14.70
C ALA A 704 33.33 10.61 15.06
N ASP A 705 33.24 11.62 14.20
CA ASP A 705 33.90 12.91 14.43
C ASP A 705 33.22 13.75 15.55
N ALA A 706 33.70 14.99 15.73
CA ALA A 706 33.17 15.92 16.73
C ALA A 706 31.70 16.31 16.53
N ASP A 707 31.18 16.19 15.30
CA ASP A 707 29.79 16.44 14.94
C ASP A 707 28.95 15.13 14.96
N GLY A 708 29.52 14.04 15.48
CA GLY A 708 28.88 12.73 15.53
C GLY A 708 28.71 12.10 14.15
N VAL A 709 29.45 12.57 13.13
CA VAL A 709 29.36 12.05 11.77
C VAL A 709 30.37 10.92 11.59
N LEU A 710 29.87 9.80 11.06
CA LEU A 710 30.66 8.63 10.71
C LEU A 710 30.52 8.35 9.22
N THR A 711 31.65 8.30 8.51
CA THR A 711 31.67 7.84 7.11
C THR A 711 31.62 6.32 7.11
N LEU A 712 30.64 5.74 6.42
CA LEU A 712 30.52 4.29 6.35
C LEU A 712 31.71 3.70 5.57
N PRO A 713 32.33 2.63 6.08
CA PRO A 713 33.51 2.04 5.45
C PRO A 713 33.16 1.43 4.10
N TYR A 714 34.03 1.60 3.11
CA TYR A 714 33.87 0.92 1.82
C TYR A 714 34.18 -0.56 1.93
N GLN A 715 33.43 -1.34 1.16
CA GLN A 715 33.68 -2.73 0.89
C GLN A 715 33.90 -2.91 -0.61
N ASP A 716 34.80 -3.83 -0.96
CA ASP A 716 35.04 -4.22 -2.35
C ASP A 716 33.87 -5.04 -2.87
N SER A 717 33.30 -4.63 -4.01
CA SER A 717 32.18 -5.29 -4.66
C SER A 717 32.57 -6.52 -5.50
N LEU A 718 33.87 -6.81 -5.54
CA LEU A 718 34.54 -7.85 -6.32
C LEU A 718 34.54 -7.56 -7.83
N GLU A 719 34.27 -6.32 -8.22
CA GLU A 719 34.38 -5.84 -9.60
C GLU A 719 35.72 -5.14 -9.85
N ASP A 720 36.25 -5.30 -11.07
CA ASP A 720 37.54 -4.72 -11.42
C ASP A 720 37.47 -3.17 -11.49
N ALA A 721 36.30 -2.63 -11.84
CA ALA A 721 35.97 -1.21 -11.93
C ALA A 721 34.46 -0.99 -11.66
N ASP A 722 34.04 0.27 -11.60
CA ASP A 722 32.61 0.61 -11.59
C ASP A 722 31.93 0.03 -12.84
N TYR A 723 30.75 -0.54 -12.64
CA TYR A 723 29.93 -1.14 -13.70
C TYR A 723 28.59 -0.41 -13.75
N THR A 724 28.13 -0.02 -14.94
CA THR A 724 26.80 0.57 -15.12
C THR A 724 25.93 -0.41 -15.90
N THR A 725 24.75 -0.73 -15.36
CA THR A 725 23.77 -1.59 -16.03
C THR A 725 23.27 -0.93 -17.32
N LEU A 726 22.65 -1.72 -18.20
CA LEU A 726 21.99 -1.16 -19.40
C LEU A 726 20.86 -0.19 -19.03
N THR A 727 20.28 -0.34 -17.85
CA THR A 727 19.24 0.54 -17.28
C THR A 727 19.81 1.79 -16.59
N GLY A 728 21.13 2.01 -16.64
CA GLY A 728 21.76 3.26 -16.19
C GLY A 728 22.13 3.30 -14.70
N HIS A 729 22.01 2.19 -13.98
CA HIS A 729 22.35 2.11 -12.56
C HIS A 729 23.82 1.74 -12.36
N THR A 730 24.57 2.58 -11.65
CA THR A 730 26.03 2.39 -11.46
C THR A 730 26.34 1.60 -10.21
N PHE A 731 26.68 0.33 -10.40
CA PHE A 731 27.27 -0.55 -9.41
C PHE A 731 28.74 -0.19 -9.17
N ARG A 732 29.04 0.42 -8.02
CA ARG A 732 30.40 0.88 -7.71
C ARG A 732 31.30 -0.24 -7.23
N LYS A 733 32.58 -0.16 -7.62
CA LYS A 733 33.66 -1.02 -7.11
C LYS A 733 33.80 -0.94 -5.59
N GLN A 734 33.68 0.27 -5.05
CA GLN A 734 33.78 0.56 -3.63
C GLN A 734 32.50 1.24 -3.18
N ASN A 735 31.79 0.61 -2.25
CA ASN A 735 30.58 1.16 -1.64
C ASN A 735 30.36 0.51 -0.25
N PRO A 736 29.51 1.10 0.62
CA PRO A 736 29.32 0.58 1.98
C PRO A 736 28.73 -0.83 2.08
N PHE A 737 28.11 -1.34 1.03
CA PHE A 737 27.40 -2.63 1.01
C PHE A 737 28.15 -3.70 0.18
N GLY A 738 29.29 -3.36 -0.42
CA GLY A 738 30.11 -4.27 -1.23
C GLY A 738 29.36 -4.75 -2.47
N ARG A 739 28.85 -5.98 -2.46
CA ARG A 739 28.09 -6.57 -3.58
C ARG A 739 26.60 -6.73 -3.25
N PRO A 740 25.78 -5.66 -3.30
CA PRO A 740 24.34 -5.75 -3.12
C PRO A 740 23.66 -6.77 -4.03
N ASP A 741 22.83 -7.61 -3.44
CA ASP A 741 22.00 -8.60 -4.10
C ASP A 741 20.71 -7.96 -4.61
N VAL A 742 20.38 -8.22 -5.87
CA VAL A 742 19.22 -7.67 -6.56
C VAL A 742 17.89 -8.05 -5.92
N VAL A 743 17.83 -9.16 -5.18
CA VAL A 743 16.62 -9.56 -4.43
C VAL A 743 16.62 -9.11 -2.96
N GLY A 744 17.66 -8.38 -2.53
CA GLY A 744 17.69 -7.67 -1.25
C GLY A 744 18.17 -8.48 -0.05
N GLN A 745 18.88 -9.60 -0.23
CA GLN A 745 19.25 -10.49 0.89
C GLN A 745 20.41 -9.98 1.76
N ASN A 746 21.17 -9.01 1.27
CA ASN A 746 22.40 -8.52 1.90
C ASN A 746 22.47 -6.98 2.02
N ILE A 747 21.32 -6.30 1.98
CA ILE A 747 21.24 -4.83 1.86
C ILE A 747 21.00 -4.07 3.16
N THR A 748 21.20 -4.71 4.31
CA THR A 748 20.96 -4.12 5.63
C THR A 748 22.24 -4.18 6.47
N LEU A 749 22.65 -3.03 7.01
CA LEU A 749 23.74 -2.90 7.98
C LEU A 749 23.17 -2.83 9.40
N LEU A 750 23.82 -3.52 10.33
CA LEU A 750 23.66 -3.36 11.78
C LEU A 750 24.87 -2.61 12.32
N LEU A 751 24.62 -1.50 13.00
CA LEU A 751 25.60 -0.66 13.69
C LEU A 751 25.42 -0.85 15.20
N GLN A 752 26.46 -1.35 15.88
CA GLN A 752 26.58 -1.24 17.33
C GLN A 752 27.28 0.08 17.64
N VAL A 753 26.60 1.00 18.31
CA VAL A 753 27.10 2.32 18.68
C VAL A 753 27.45 2.33 20.17
N ASN A 754 28.71 2.58 20.49
CA ASN A 754 29.19 2.74 21.87
C ASN A 754 29.63 4.20 22.10
N ALA A 755 29.01 4.88 23.06
CA ALA A 755 29.36 6.25 23.44
C ALA A 755 28.97 6.50 24.91
N TYR A 756 29.74 7.33 25.62
CA TYR A 756 29.42 7.73 27.00
C TYR A 756 29.16 6.55 27.95
N GLY A 757 29.95 5.47 27.82
CA GLY A 757 29.78 4.23 28.59
C GLY A 757 28.50 3.43 28.30
N GLN A 758 27.72 3.84 27.30
CA GLN A 758 26.44 3.23 26.91
C GLN A 758 26.54 2.58 25.54
N ARG A 759 25.57 1.72 25.24
CA ARG A 759 25.43 1.02 23.95
C ARG A 759 24.04 1.15 23.38
N ASP A 760 23.97 1.27 22.07
CA ASP A 760 22.75 1.10 21.31
C ASP A 760 23.02 0.40 19.97
N TYR A 761 21.96 -0.06 19.32
CA TYR A 761 22.01 -0.69 18.01
C TYR A 761 21.12 0.06 17.02
N ARG A 762 21.61 0.24 15.80
CA ARG A 762 20.89 0.89 14.70
C ARG A 762 21.02 0.10 13.42
N PHE A 763 19.97 0.11 12.61
CA PHE A 763 19.98 -0.49 11.29
C PHE A 763 19.99 0.59 10.21
N VAL A 764 20.68 0.31 9.11
CA VAL A 764 20.71 1.16 7.90
C VAL A 764 20.50 0.27 6.70
N ARG A 765 19.55 0.60 5.83
CA ARG A 765 19.25 -0.14 4.61
C ARG A 765 19.74 0.61 3.39
N VAL A 766 19.99 -0.10 2.29
CA VAL A 766 20.34 0.51 1.00
C VAL A 766 19.32 1.57 0.56
N ILE A 767 18.02 1.32 0.77
CA ILE A 767 16.94 2.26 0.42
C ILE A 767 17.05 3.62 1.13
N ASP A 768 17.62 3.67 2.34
CA ASP A 768 17.79 4.93 3.08
C ASP A 768 18.74 5.88 2.33
N PHE A 769 19.73 5.32 1.62
CA PHE A 769 20.65 6.08 0.75
C PHE A 769 20.14 6.23 -0.68
N ASN A 770 19.40 5.26 -1.24
CA ASN A 770 18.78 5.44 -2.55
C ASN A 770 17.81 6.63 -2.54
N ALA A 771 17.01 6.78 -1.47
CA ALA A 771 16.13 7.92 -1.30
C ALA A 771 16.89 9.27 -1.37
N LEU A 772 18.04 9.38 -0.68
CA LEU A 772 18.89 10.58 -0.73
C LEU A 772 19.51 10.78 -2.11
N PHE A 773 19.92 9.70 -2.78
CA PHE A 773 20.45 9.75 -4.15
C PHE A 773 19.41 10.28 -5.14
N TRP A 774 18.16 9.80 -5.05
CA TRP A 774 17.05 10.23 -5.90
C TRP A 774 16.62 11.68 -5.60
N LEU A 775 16.83 12.16 -4.38
CA LEU A 775 16.74 13.60 -4.03
C LEU A 775 17.91 14.44 -4.57
N GLY A 776 18.85 13.83 -5.30
CA GLY A 776 19.96 14.52 -5.96
C GLY A 776 21.29 14.48 -5.18
N GLN A 777 21.35 13.86 -3.99
CA GLN A 777 22.59 13.74 -3.19
C GLN A 777 23.50 12.63 -3.71
N ARG A 778 24.02 12.77 -4.94
CA ARG A 778 24.75 11.71 -5.65
C ARG A 778 26.22 11.57 -5.26
N GLU A 779 26.86 12.66 -4.86
CA GLU A 779 28.28 12.65 -4.46
C GLU A 779 28.45 12.29 -3.00
N GLU A 780 27.73 12.96 -2.11
CA GLU A 780 27.81 12.73 -0.69
C GLU A 780 26.41 12.86 -0.07
N ALA A 781 26.07 11.95 0.85
CA ALA A 781 24.85 12.05 1.63
C ALA A 781 25.10 11.67 3.09
N THR A 782 24.38 12.32 4.00
CA THR A 782 24.46 12.05 5.45
C THR A 782 23.08 11.69 5.99
N LEU A 783 22.92 10.44 6.43
CA LEU A 783 21.69 9.92 7.01
C LEU A 783 21.66 10.20 8.53
N PRO A 784 20.66 10.91 9.07
CA PRO A 784 20.54 11.11 10.52
C PRO A 784 20.09 9.82 11.22
N LEU A 785 20.79 9.43 12.29
CA LEU A 785 20.45 8.29 13.15
C LEU A 785 20.42 8.75 14.62
N ALA A 786 19.22 8.90 15.16
CA ALA A 786 19.04 9.18 16.58
C ALA A 786 19.19 7.89 17.39
N CYS A 787 20.04 7.84 18.40
CA CYS A 787 20.43 6.72 19.26
C CYS A 787 19.81 6.83 20.66
N ARG A 788 19.60 5.69 21.31
CA ARG A 788 19.14 5.53 22.71
C ARG A 788 20.29 5.66 23.70
N ILE A 789 21.10 6.70 23.53
CA ILE A 789 22.25 7.01 24.39
C ILE A 789 22.05 8.41 24.97
N ALA A 790 22.18 8.53 26.29
CA ALA A 790 22.22 9.82 26.96
C ALA A 790 23.65 10.39 26.84
N PRO A 791 23.85 11.62 26.34
CA PRO A 791 25.18 12.20 26.12
C PRO A 791 25.83 12.65 27.44
N SER A 792 26.25 11.70 28.29
CA SER A 792 26.93 11.94 29.57
C SER A 792 27.73 10.74 30.06
N GLU A 793 29.02 10.96 30.36
CA GLU A 793 29.93 9.97 30.96
C GLU A 793 29.58 9.60 32.41
N HIS A 794 28.66 10.35 33.04
CA HIS A 794 28.30 10.18 34.45
C HIS A 794 26.99 9.42 34.64
N MET A 795 26.40 8.87 33.58
CA MET A 795 25.15 8.12 33.66
C MET A 795 25.28 6.88 34.54
N ASP A 796 24.38 6.70 35.50
CA ASP A 796 24.31 5.54 36.39
C ASP A 796 23.15 4.62 35.98
N LEU A 797 23.45 3.59 35.17
CA LEU A 797 22.45 2.62 34.71
C LEU A 797 22.19 1.48 35.72
N ASP A 798 22.92 1.42 36.82
CA ASP A 798 22.74 0.39 37.85
C ASP A 798 21.72 0.82 38.92
N ARG A 799 21.39 2.11 38.98
CA ARG A 799 20.49 2.68 39.99
C ARG A 799 19.20 3.23 39.39
N ASN A 800 18.09 2.50 39.57
CA ASN A 800 16.75 3.02 39.29
C ASN A 800 16.36 4.08 40.33
N VAL A 801 16.40 5.37 39.97
CA VAL A 801 16.01 6.48 40.86
C VAL A 801 14.50 6.62 41.03
N ALA A 802 13.70 5.88 40.25
CA ALA A 802 12.26 5.82 40.43
C ALA A 802 11.83 4.85 41.55
N ALA A 803 12.70 3.96 42.02
CA ALA A 803 12.33 2.94 42.99
C ALA A 803 11.67 3.54 44.24
N GLY A 804 10.44 3.11 44.55
CA GLY A 804 9.65 3.64 45.66
C GLY A 804 9.15 5.08 45.49
N ALA A 805 9.21 5.65 44.28
CA ALA A 805 8.67 6.97 43.98
C ALA A 805 7.16 7.05 44.18
N THR A 806 6.64 8.27 44.32
CA THR A 806 5.19 8.49 44.33
C THR A 806 4.65 8.45 42.91
N VAL A 807 3.64 7.62 42.65
CA VAL A 807 3.04 7.48 41.31
C VAL A 807 1.59 7.96 41.30
N ARG A 808 1.20 8.68 40.26
CA ARG A 808 -0.18 9.10 39.99
C ARG A 808 -0.55 8.73 38.57
N THR A 809 -1.76 8.24 38.36
CA THR A 809 -2.25 7.81 37.04
C THR A 809 -3.67 8.34 36.81
N SER A 810 -4.06 8.53 35.55
CA SER A 810 -5.46 8.84 35.20
C SER A 810 -6.38 7.62 35.31
N THR A 811 -5.84 6.41 35.19
CA THR A 811 -6.55 5.12 35.30
C THR A 811 -5.76 4.11 36.14
N GLY A 812 -6.40 3.03 36.61
CA GLY A 812 -5.71 1.95 37.32
C GLY A 812 -5.02 2.35 38.63
N ILE A 813 -5.56 3.36 39.34
CA ILE A 813 -4.92 4.03 40.49
C ILE A 813 -4.47 3.04 41.58
N GLU A 814 -5.28 2.01 41.85
CA GLU A 814 -5.02 1.02 42.90
C GLU A 814 -3.73 0.22 42.70
N THR A 815 -3.26 0.12 41.45
CA THR A 815 -2.07 -0.66 41.09
C THR A 815 -0.91 0.23 40.62
N ALA A 816 -1.06 1.57 40.67
CA ALA A 816 -0.08 2.52 40.14
C ALA A 816 1.29 2.41 40.81
N ALA A 817 1.34 2.10 42.11
CA ALA A 817 2.60 1.92 42.85
C ALA A 817 3.49 0.80 42.31
N ARG A 818 2.91 -0.18 41.59
CA ARG A 818 3.65 -1.30 40.97
C ARG A 818 4.57 -0.85 39.85
N LEU A 819 4.35 0.34 39.26
CA LEU A 819 5.24 0.88 38.24
C LEU A 819 6.68 1.13 38.73
N VAL A 820 6.89 1.17 40.05
CA VAL A 820 8.16 1.56 40.68
C VAL A 820 8.51 0.71 41.90
N ASP A 821 7.90 -0.47 42.06
CA ASP A 821 8.10 -1.34 43.23
C ASP A 821 9.35 -2.23 43.13
N GLY A 822 9.97 -2.29 41.95
CA GLY A 822 11.15 -3.10 41.66
C GLY A 822 10.87 -4.59 41.43
N ASP A 823 9.60 -5.01 41.34
CA ASP A 823 9.21 -6.39 41.04
C ASP A 823 8.48 -6.48 39.69
N VAL A 824 9.22 -6.88 38.65
CA VAL A 824 8.67 -7.03 37.29
C VAL A 824 7.53 -8.04 37.17
N ARG A 825 7.34 -8.91 38.18
CA ARG A 825 6.22 -9.88 38.22
C ARG A 825 4.90 -9.25 38.65
N THR A 826 4.93 -8.05 39.21
CA THR A 826 3.72 -7.24 39.41
C THR A 826 3.45 -6.42 38.14
N ALA A 827 2.29 -5.77 38.08
CA ALA A 827 1.98 -4.82 37.03
C ALA A 827 0.94 -3.79 37.47
N TRP A 828 1.11 -2.57 36.99
CA TRP A 828 0.03 -1.60 36.91
C TRP A 828 -0.96 -2.03 35.85
N ASP A 829 -2.24 -2.11 36.22
CA ASP A 829 -3.36 -2.40 35.34
C ASP A 829 -4.21 -1.14 35.18
N GLY A 830 -3.94 -0.40 34.10
CA GLY A 830 -4.67 0.79 33.68
C GLY A 830 -5.92 0.49 32.86
N GLY A 831 -6.17 -0.78 32.52
CA GLY A 831 -7.31 -1.20 31.70
C GLY A 831 -7.27 -0.65 30.26
N ALA A 832 -8.45 -0.38 29.69
CA ALA A 832 -8.56 0.30 28.40
C ALA A 832 -8.21 1.78 28.54
N THR A 833 -7.42 2.30 27.60
CA THR A 833 -6.88 3.68 27.63
C THR A 833 -7.29 4.46 26.40
N LYS A 834 -7.37 5.79 26.54
CA LYS A 834 -7.74 6.75 25.48
C LYS A 834 -6.69 7.86 25.35
N PRO A 835 -6.65 8.59 24.21
CA PRO A 835 -5.81 9.77 24.09
C PRO A 835 -6.00 10.74 25.27
N GLY A 836 -4.89 11.25 25.81
CA GLY A 836 -4.86 12.12 26.98
C GLY A 836 -4.79 11.42 28.33
N ASP A 837 -4.94 10.09 28.41
CA ASP A 837 -4.62 9.33 29.62
C ASP A 837 -3.12 9.42 29.93
N TRP A 838 -2.75 9.35 31.21
CA TRP A 838 -1.38 9.62 31.64
C TRP A 838 -0.99 8.89 32.92
N LEU A 839 0.32 8.75 33.10
CA LEU A 839 0.97 8.40 34.37
C LEU A 839 2.05 9.43 34.69
N GLU A 840 2.28 9.65 35.98
CA GLU A 840 3.23 10.61 36.51
C GLU A 840 3.99 9.98 37.68
N ILE A 841 5.32 10.03 37.60
CA ILE A 841 6.25 9.51 38.61
C ILE A 841 6.97 10.70 39.22
N GLU A 842 6.74 10.89 40.51
CA GLU A 842 7.29 11.92 41.35
C GLU A 842 8.48 11.32 42.13
N LEU A 843 9.72 11.54 41.64
CA LEU A 843 10.98 10.95 42.14
C LEU A 843 11.24 11.29 43.62
N PRO A 844 11.87 10.44 44.45
CA PRO A 844 12.12 10.79 45.86
C PRO A 844 12.93 12.10 46.03
N GLU A 845 13.91 12.32 45.16
CA GLU A 845 14.74 13.52 45.09
C GLU A 845 14.86 13.99 43.64
N ALA A 846 15.18 15.27 43.44
CA ALA A 846 15.48 15.77 42.10
C ALA A 846 16.80 15.18 41.61
N ALA A 847 16.84 14.73 40.36
CA ALA A 847 18.02 14.11 39.76
C ALA A 847 18.18 14.54 38.29
N ARG A 848 19.40 14.44 37.76
CA ARG A 848 19.67 14.68 36.34
C ARG A 848 19.34 13.45 35.50
N VAL A 849 18.04 13.27 35.24
CA VAL A 849 17.50 12.12 34.49
C VAL A 849 17.92 12.17 33.03
N GLY A 850 18.50 11.08 32.53
CA GLY A 850 18.93 10.93 31.15
C GLY A 850 18.36 9.69 30.43
N VAL A 851 17.90 8.68 31.17
CA VAL A 851 17.36 7.44 30.58
C VAL A 851 16.08 7.00 31.28
N ILE A 852 15.09 6.60 30.50
CA ILE A 852 13.80 6.05 30.95
C ILE A 852 13.54 4.76 30.19
N GLN A 853 13.24 3.67 30.88
CA GLN A 853 12.87 2.38 30.29
C GLN A 853 11.43 2.03 30.61
N VAL A 854 10.76 1.47 29.61
CA VAL A 854 9.39 0.97 29.71
C VAL A 854 9.46 -0.56 29.66
N VAL A 855 9.16 -1.23 30.78
CA VAL A 855 9.50 -2.64 31.02
C VAL A 855 8.26 -3.54 31.03
N GLN A 856 8.33 -4.67 30.33
CA GLN A 856 7.31 -5.70 30.24
C GLN A 856 7.83 -7.04 30.78
N HIS A 857 6.94 -7.85 31.35
CA HIS A 857 7.25 -9.20 31.79
C HIS A 857 6.07 -10.16 31.55
N GLU A 858 6.33 -11.33 30.96
CA GLU A 858 5.32 -12.34 30.62
C GLU A 858 4.08 -11.74 29.92
N ALA A 859 2.89 -11.86 30.52
CA ALA A 859 1.63 -11.34 29.98
C ALA A 859 1.40 -9.85 30.30
N HIS A 860 2.30 -9.20 31.04
CA HIS A 860 2.25 -7.78 31.39
C HIS A 860 2.93 -6.96 30.28
N GLY A 861 2.29 -6.92 29.11
CA GLY A 861 2.88 -6.40 27.88
C GLY A 861 2.01 -5.40 27.10
N ALA A 862 0.99 -4.82 27.73
CA ALA A 862 0.14 -3.82 27.09
C ALA A 862 0.52 -2.42 27.57
N PHE A 863 0.69 -1.47 26.66
CA PHE A 863 0.94 -0.07 27.01
C PHE A 863 0.26 0.86 26.01
N TYR A 864 0.35 2.17 26.25
CA TYR A 864 -0.13 3.17 25.28
C TYR A 864 0.45 2.88 23.90
N ARG A 865 -0.40 2.87 22.87
CA ARG A 865 0.04 2.54 21.51
C ARG A 865 1.06 3.55 21.00
N ARG A 866 0.86 4.83 21.31
CA ARG A 866 1.79 5.95 21.08
C ARG A 866 1.71 6.91 22.25
N PHE A 867 2.83 7.52 22.64
CA PHE A 867 2.89 8.39 23.82
C PHE A 867 4.02 9.40 23.77
N THR A 868 3.92 10.42 24.62
CA THR A 868 5.01 11.38 24.88
C THR A 868 5.51 11.23 26.30
N ILE A 869 6.81 11.46 26.49
CA ILE A 869 7.46 11.55 27.79
C ILE A 869 7.87 13.00 28.00
N ARG A 870 7.46 13.58 29.13
CA ARG A 870 7.84 14.93 29.55
C ARG A 870 8.45 14.90 30.93
N THR A 871 9.39 15.79 31.19
CA THR A 871 10.00 15.95 32.52
C THR A 871 9.82 17.36 33.05
N ARG A 872 9.76 17.49 34.38
CA ARG A 872 9.61 18.76 35.09
C ARG A 872 10.56 18.80 36.30
N ALA A 873 11.16 19.97 36.52
CA ALA A 873 12.07 20.22 37.65
C ALA A 873 11.31 20.39 38.99
N ALA A 874 12.03 20.44 40.10
CA ALA A 874 11.46 20.63 41.45
C ALA A 874 10.99 22.09 41.74
N VAL A 875 11.20 23.03 40.81
CA VAL A 875 10.89 24.45 41.01
C VAL A 875 9.40 24.70 40.79
N ALA A 876 8.78 25.47 41.69
CA ALA A 876 7.40 25.95 41.54
C ALA A 876 7.24 26.67 40.18
N ASP A 877 6.12 26.42 39.50
CA ASP A 877 5.79 26.95 38.16
C ASP A 877 6.68 26.49 36.99
N SER A 878 7.57 25.51 37.18
CA SER A 878 8.34 24.95 36.06
C SER A 878 7.42 24.22 35.06
N LYS A 879 7.55 24.56 33.76
CA LYS A 879 6.81 23.92 32.67
C LYS A 879 7.39 22.53 32.39
N ALA A 880 6.53 21.55 32.13
CA ALA A 880 6.95 20.25 31.64
C ALA A 880 7.62 20.41 30.27
N THR A 881 8.81 19.82 30.10
CA THR A 881 9.60 19.89 28.86
C THR A 881 9.57 18.54 28.13
N PRO A 882 9.52 18.51 26.79
CA PRO A 882 9.62 17.26 26.03
C PRO A 882 10.93 16.53 26.31
N PHE A 883 10.85 15.25 26.66
CA PHE A 883 12.01 14.38 26.89
C PHE A 883 12.21 13.39 25.74
N ALA A 884 11.16 12.63 25.41
CA ALA A 884 11.13 11.69 24.29
C ALA A 884 9.68 11.46 23.84
N ALA A 885 9.47 10.75 22.74
CA ALA A 885 8.16 10.29 22.32
C ALA A 885 8.27 8.92 21.63
N GLN A 886 7.25 8.09 21.81
CA GLN A 886 7.01 6.90 20.99
C GLN A 886 5.97 7.27 19.95
N ALA A 887 6.43 7.91 18.88
CA ALA A 887 5.61 8.30 17.77
C ALA A 887 6.47 8.60 16.53
N PRO A 888 5.89 8.48 15.34
CA PRO A 888 4.57 7.91 15.08
C PRO A 888 4.52 6.38 15.02
N ASP A 889 5.66 5.69 15.17
CA ASP A 889 5.67 4.23 15.30
C ASP A 889 5.02 3.78 16.61
N THR A 890 4.32 2.65 16.55
CA THR A 890 3.64 2.12 17.75
C THR A 890 4.63 1.49 18.73
N PHE A 891 4.29 1.52 20.01
CA PHE A 891 5.09 0.86 21.04
C PHE A 891 5.22 -0.66 20.82
N GLY A 892 4.20 -1.31 20.24
CA GLY A 892 4.26 -2.73 19.87
C GLY A 892 5.34 -3.00 18.81
N LEU A 893 5.50 -2.10 17.83
CA LEU A 893 6.56 -2.21 16.83
C LEU A 893 7.95 -2.00 17.47
N ALA A 894 8.08 -0.99 18.34
CA ALA A 894 9.30 -0.80 19.11
C ALA A 894 9.62 -2.05 19.96
N MET A 895 8.63 -2.70 20.58
CA MET A 895 8.88 -3.94 21.32
C MET A 895 9.27 -5.13 20.42
N SER A 896 8.94 -5.11 19.14
CA SER A 896 9.40 -6.12 18.18
C SER A 896 10.85 -5.89 17.77
N ASN A 897 11.24 -4.64 17.51
CA ASN A 897 12.50 -4.26 16.84
C ASN A 897 13.57 -3.69 17.78
N ASP A 898 13.12 -3.00 18.80
CA ASP A 898 13.89 -2.08 19.62
C ASP A 898 13.84 -2.47 21.10
N LYS A 899 13.49 -3.72 21.40
CA LYS A 899 13.54 -4.25 22.76
C LYS A 899 14.93 -4.75 23.11
N ASP A 900 15.30 -4.60 24.36
CA ASP A 900 16.31 -5.43 25.00
C ASP A 900 15.59 -6.47 25.86
N ALA A 901 16.24 -7.57 26.18
CA ALA A 901 15.70 -8.58 27.09
C ALA A 901 16.74 -8.97 28.13
N ASN A 902 16.29 -9.28 29.34
CA ASN A 902 17.15 -9.81 30.38
C ASN A 902 17.59 -11.23 29.98
N PRO A 903 18.89 -11.52 29.84
CA PRO A 903 19.32 -12.86 29.47
C PRO A 903 18.99 -13.93 30.51
N ALA A 904 18.94 -13.56 31.79
CA ALA A 904 18.58 -14.48 32.88
C ALA A 904 17.07 -14.71 33.00
N ASP A 905 16.26 -13.79 32.45
CA ASP A 905 14.81 -13.88 32.40
C ASP A 905 14.29 -13.26 31.09
N PRO A 906 14.29 -14.00 29.97
CA PRO A 906 13.91 -13.45 28.66
C PRO A 906 12.46 -12.96 28.55
N SER A 907 11.64 -13.20 29.57
CA SER A 907 10.29 -12.62 29.70
C SER A 907 10.36 -11.15 30.06
N GLU A 908 11.38 -10.73 30.81
CA GLU A 908 11.66 -9.33 31.14
C GLU A 908 12.30 -8.61 29.94
N ARG A 909 11.57 -7.64 29.37
CA ARG A 909 11.94 -6.93 28.14
C ARG A 909 11.67 -5.45 28.29
N TRP A 910 12.44 -4.59 27.64
CA TRP A 910 12.23 -3.15 27.73
C TRP A 910 12.62 -2.42 26.46
N VAL A 911 12.00 -1.25 26.26
CA VAL A 911 12.47 -0.25 25.29
C VAL A 911 13.03 0.95 26.06
N THR A 912 14.20 1.41 25.61
CA THR A 912 14.94 2.52 26.21
C THR A 912 14.64 3.83 25.49
N TYR A 913 14.36 4.89 26.27
CA TYR A 913 14.27 6.27 25.82
C TYR A 913 15.35 7.08 26.54
N ALA A 914 16.30 7.63 25.78
CA ALA A 914 17.43 8.37 26.34
C ALA A 914 17.55 9.75 25.68
N ALA A 915 17.88 10.76 26.49
CA ALA A 915 18.06 12.14 26.04
C ALA A 915 19.15 12.82 26.88
N THR A 916 19.45 14.08 26.58
CA THR A 916 20.35 14.87 27.43
C THR A 916 19.87 14.88 28.89
N PRO A 917 20.76 14.55 29.85
CA PRO A 917 20.45 14.62 31.27
C PRO A 917 19.99 16.01 31.70
N ARG A 918 18.88 16.07 32.45
CA ARG A 918 18.31 17.35 32.89
C ARG A 918 17.64 17.23 34.25
N ASP A 919 17.65 18.34 35.00
CA ASP A 919 17.06 18.40 36.34
C ASP A 919 15.58 18.02 36.29
N THR A 920 15.27 16.89 36.92
CA THR A 920 13.96 16.26 36.86
C THR A 920 13.56 15.83 38.26
N ARG A 921 12.35 16.22 38.64
CA ARG A 921 11.67 15.77 39.85
C ARG A 921 10.42 14.96 39.52
N ILE A 922 9.82 15.23 38.35
CA ILE A 922 8.60 14.61 37.87
C ILE A 922 8.78 14.15 36.43
N VAL A 923 8.42 12.89 36.16
CA VAL A 923 8.33 12.30 34.82
C VAL A 923 6.86 12.02 34.52
N ARG A 924 6.37 12.48 33.37
CA ARG A 924 4.99 12.27 32.92
C ARG A 924 4.99 11.57 31.57
N ILE A 925 4.26 10.45 31.47
CA ILE A 925 4.01 9.74 30.22
C ILE A 925 2.53 9.88 29.87
N GLU A 926 2.25 10.42 28.68
CA GLU A 926 0.90 10.77 28.24
C GLU A 926 0.58 10.10 26.91
N ALA A 927 -0.56 9.41 26.85
CA ALA A 927 -1.05 8.70 25.67
C ALA A 927 -1.42 9.69 24.57
N LEU A 928 -0.76 9.57 23.42
CA LEU A 928 -1.20 10.21 22.18
C LEU A 928 -2.33 9.41 21.53
N ASP A 929 -2.32 8.10 21.79
CA ASP A 929 -3.19 7.12 21.18
C ASP A 929 -3.53 6.05 22.22
N GLY A 930 -4.79 5.60 22.24
CA GLY A 930 -5.31 4.67 23.23
C GLY A 930 -4.79 3.25 23.07
N GLY A 931 -5.47 2.30 23.70
CA GLY A 931 -5.12 0.88 23.67
C GLY A 931 -5.46 0.19 24.99
N GLN A 932 -4.52 -0.60 25.50
CA GLN A 932 -4.59 -1.20 26.83
C GLN A 932 -3.33 -0.86 27.62
N ALA A 933 -3.45 -0.67 28.92
CA ALA A 933 -2.32 -0.49 29.82
C ALA A 933 -2.28 -1.60 30.85
N LYS A 934 -1.30 -2.47 30.71
CA LYS A 934 -0.89 -3.47 31.69
C LYS A 934 0.61 -3.69 31.57
N ILE A 935 1.38 -3.00 32.39
CA ILE A 935 2.84 -2.96 32.28
C ILE A 935 3.51 -3.18 33.65
N SER A 936 4.68 -3.80 33.61
CA SER A 936 5.41 -4.21 34.81
C SER A 936 6.03 -3.02 35.53
N GLU A 937 6.90 -2.26 34.87
CA GLU A 937 7.73 -1.27 35.55
C GLU A 937 8.13 -0.10 34.63
N ILE A 938 8.38 1.06 35.23
CA ILE A 938 9.08 2.19 34.61
C ILE A 938 10.36 2.43 35.38
N ARG A 939 11.50 2.26 34.71
CA ARG A 939 12.82 2.51 35.30
C ARG A 939 13.35 3.85 34.84
N ILE A 940 13.90 4.63 35.77
CA ILE A 940 14.44 5.96 35.50
C ILE A 940 15.88 5.98 36.01
N PHE A 941 16.80 6.41 35.16
CA PHE A 941 18.23 6.50 35.47
C PHE A 941 18.72 7.93 35.28
N ALA A 942 19.68 8.32 36.12
CA ALA A 942 20.21 9.67 36.22
C ALA A 942 21.74 9.67 36.32
N GLU A 943 22.34 10.86 36.20
CA GLU A 943 23.77 11.01 36.50
C GLU A 943 24.07 10.68 37.98
N ARG A 944 25.27 10.18 38.23
CA ARG A 944 25.79 10.03 39.60
C ARG A 944 25.77 11.40 40.32
N PRO A 945 25.40 11.45 41.62
CA PRO A 945 25.33 12.68 42.40
C PRO A 945 26.64 13.48 42.46
#